data_AF-A0A438KHM9-F1
#
_entry.id   AF-A0A438KHM9-F1
#
_cell.length_a   1.000
_cell.length_b   1.000
_cell.length_c   1.000
_cell.angle_alpha   90.00
_cell.angle_beta   90.00
_cell.angle_gamma   90.00
#
_symmetry.space_group_name_H-M   'P 1'
#
loop_
_entity.id
_entity.type
_entity.pdbx_description
1 polymer ?
#
loop_
_entity_poly.entity_id
_entity_poly.type
_entity_poly.pdbx_seq_one_letter_code
_entity_poly.pdbx_strand_id
1 'polypeptide(L)'
;MASLSHPDSRRKYSWWWDSHISPKNSKWLQENLTGKGDICLCKMAAPKGAIAWGYTGINGYMDAKVKQMIKLIEEDADSFARRAEMYYKKRPELMKLVEEFYRAYRALAERYDHATGALRQAQRTMAEAFPNQVPFLTDDSPAALVLKLNLIHLRCHPQSVHSLNLMSCKRMLWDSLHRISMQSNGMELLLRSLILYQAKRSYCNRNLALKESLARLEAEKEAGRVQHQQSLERLSNLEAEVSRAQEDSKGLNERAEKISDLESKLVQAEEDARRINERAEKAEREVETLKQAVASLTEEKEAAARQYQQCLETIASLELKISCAEEEAQRLNGEIDNGVAKLKGAEEQCLLLERTNHSLQFELESLAQKLGAQCEELTEKQKELGRLWTSIQEERLRFMEAETTFQSLQHLHSQSQEELRSLATELQSKGQILKDMETHNQGLQDEDEILSLRETITKLEMEVELRVDQRNALQQEIYCLKEELNDLNKNYRAMLDQVEGVDLKPECFGLSVKELQEENSNLKEICQRGKSENVALLEKLEIMEKLLEKNALLENSLSDLSAELEGLREKTKTNHLEKLSEKNMLMENSLSDANAELEGLRTRLEDLERRYTELEEKYFGLEKEKESTLCKVEELQVSLEAEKLEQANFAQLSETRLAGMKSEIHLLQVEGAGSKEFLSVD
;
A
#
# COMPACT_ATOMS: atom_id res chain seq x y z
N MET A 1 10.19 45.53 16.57
CA MET A 1 10.42 45.97 15.18
C MET A 1 9.74 44.96 14.26
N ALA A 2 8.84 45.25 13.34
CA ALA A 2 8.11 46.45 12.99
C ALA A 2 6.76 45.96 12.42
N SER A 3 5.68 46.56 12.90
CA SER A 3 4.33 46.42 12.36
C SER A 3 4.26 47.12 10.99
N LEU A 4 4.13 46.35 9.90
CA LEU A 4 3.84 46.90 8.57
C LEU A 4 2.33 46.81 8.31
N SER A 5 1.73 47.98 8.34
CA SER A 5 0.36 48.33 8.00
C SER A 5 -0.06 47.80 6.62
N HIS A 6 -1.16 47.05 6.57
CA HIS A 6 -1.96 46.83 5.35
C HIS A 6 -2.52 48.17 4.84
N PRO A 7 -2.27 48.58 3.59
CA PRO A 7 -3.02 49.64 2.96
C PRO A 7 -4.26 49.08 2.25
N ASP A 8 -5.42 49.63 2.63
CA ASP A 8 -6.69 49.72 1.90
C ASP A 8 -7.30 48.45 1.27
N SER A 9 -8.23 47.87 2.05
CA SER A 9 -9.30 46.96 1.62
C SER A 9 -10.35 47.66 0.73
N ARG A 10 -9.96 48.14 -0.45
CA ARG A 10 -10.90 48.76 -1.40
C ARG A 10 -10.75 48.37 -2.87
N ARG A 11 -10.15 47.20 -3.16
CA ARG A 11 -10.30 46.56 -4.48
C ARG A 11 -11.44 45.57 -4.43
N LYS A 12 -12.61 46.00 -4.92
CA LYS A 12 -13.83 45.16 -5.02
C LYS A 12 -13.78 44.16 -6.19
N TYR A 13 -12.74 44.20 -7.04
CA TYR A 13 -12.60 43.37 -8.24
C TYR A 13 -11.17 42.83 -8.41
N SER A 14 -11.01 41.74 -9.18
CA SER A 14 -9.70 41.12 -9.43
C SER A 14 -8.81 42.00 -10.33
N TRP A 15 -7.48 41.83 -10.23
CA TRP A 15 -6.52 42.59 -11.05
C TRP A 15 -6.76 42.46 -12.56
N TRP A 16 -7.26 41.31 -13.02
CA TRP A 16 -7.66 41.08 -14.41
C TRP A 16 -8.90 41.89 -14.80
N TRP A 17 -9.90 41.98 -13.91
CA TRP A 17 -11.10 42.81 -14.10
C TRP A 17 -10.77 44.31 -14.13
N ASP A 18 -9.91 44.79 -13.21
CA ASP A 18 -9.47 46.18 -13.17
C ASP A 18 -8.59 46.57 -14.38
N SER A 19 -7.91 45.61 -15.01
CA SER A 19 -7.02 45.87 -16.15
C SER A 19 -7.71 45.79 -17.51
N HIS A 20 -8.75 44.97 -17.66
CA HIS A 20 -9.32 44.68 -18.99
C HIS A 20 -10.83 44.92 -19.15
N ILE A 21 -11.59 45.03 -18.05
CA ILE A 21 -13.06 45.10 -18.13
C ILE A 21 -13.62 46.33 -17.38
N SER A 22 -12.85 46.93 -16.45
CA SER A 22 -13.25 48.14 -15.74
C SER A 22 -13.36 49.36 -16.69
N PRO A 23 -14.46 50.14 -16.63
CA PRO A 23 -14.66 51.33 -17.48
C PRO A 23 -13.60 52.41 -17.32
N LYS A 24 -12.78 52.35 -16.25
CA LYS A 24 -11.76 53.35 -15.93
C LYS A 24 -10.42 53.14 -16.66
N ASN A 25 -10.16 51.96 -17.23
CA ASN A 25 -8.86 51.62 -17.82
C ASN A 25 -8.90 51.22 -19.31
N SER A 26 -10.08 51.06 -19.93
CA SER A 26 -10.20 50.74 -21.35
C SER A 26 -10.79 51.92 -22.14
N LYS A 27 -9.93 52.59 -22.94
CA LYS A 27 -10.32 53.70 -23.84
C LYS A 27 -11.45 53.31 -24.79
N TRP A 28 -11.40 52.09 -25.32
CA TRP A 28 -12.38 51.56 -26.27
C TRP A 28 -13.78 51.37 -25.65
N LEU A 29 -13.84 50.94 -24.38
CA LEU A 29 -15.10 50.79 -23.64
C LEU A 29 -15.67 52.15 -23.20
N GLN A 30 -14.79 53.11 -22.86
CA GLN A 30 -15.19 54.45 -22.47
C GLN A 30 -15.76 55.25 -23.65
N GLU A 31 -15.20 55.11 -24.86
CA GLU A 31 -15.67 55.74 -26.09
C GLU A 31 -17.03 55.19 -26.56
N ASN A 32 -17.27 53.89 -26.39
CA ASN A 32 -18.54 53.25 -26.75
C ASN A 32 -19.68 53.51 -25.76
N LEU A 33 -19.40 53.68 -24.47
CA LEU A 33 -20.42 53.96 -23.44
C LEU A 33 -20.77 55.45 -23.32
N THR A 34 -19.89 56.38 -23.72
CA THR A 34 -20.14 57.83 -23.62
C THR A 34 -20.75 58.46 -24.89
N GLY A 35 -21.05 57.67 -25.92
CA GLY A 35 -21.80 58.15 -27.10
C GLY A 35 -21.15 59.36 -27.80
N LYS A 36 -19.82 59.43 -27.81
CA LYS A 36 -19.04 60.54 -28.40
C LYS A 36 -17.97 60.06 -29.40
N GLY A 37 -18.28 59.00 -30.14
CA GLY A 37 -17.56 58.67 -31.37
C GLY A 37 -18.33 59.20 -32.56
N ASP A 38 -17.97 60.38 -33.06
CA ASP A 38 -18.41 60.89 -34.35
C ASP A 38 -17.85 59.98 -35.47
N ILE A 39 -18.57 58.91 -35.80
CA ILE A 39 -18.44 58.28 -37.11
C ILE A 39 -19.17 59.17 -38.10
N CYS A 40 -18.40 59.77 -39.01
CA CYS A 40 -18.83 60.66 -40.06
C CYS A 40 -19.93 60.00 -40.93
N LEU A 41 -21.19 60.30 -40.61
CA LEU A 41 -22.36 59.96 -41.43
C LEU A 41 -22.46 60.94 -42.61
N CYS A 42 -21.76 60.64 -43.70
CA CYS A 42 -22.05 61.28 -44.99
C CYS A 42 -23.32 60.66 -45.61
N LYS A 43 -24.42 61.41 -45.48
CA LYS A 43 -25.56 61.55 -46.40
C LYS A 43 -25.88 60.36 -47.33
N MET A 44 -26.81 59.51 -46.90
CA MET A 44 -27.87 59.00 -47.78
C MET A 44 -29.21 59.13 -47.07
N ALA A 45 -30.18 59.75 -47.75
CA ALA A 45 -31.52 60.00 -47.23
C ALA A 45 -32.40 58.75 -47.40
N ALA A 46 -32.79 58.10 -46.28
CA ALA A 46 -33.92 57.18 -46.14
C ALA A 46 -34.26 57.00 -44.63
N PRO A 47 -35.48 56.60 -44.23
CA PRO A 47 -36.16 57.14 -43.05
C PRO A 47 -35.56 56.65 -41.72
N LYS A 48 -35.09 57.61 -40.91
CA LYS A 48 -34.44 57.44 -39.60
C LYS A 48 -35.32 56.83 -38.49
N GLY A 49 -36.54 56.39 -38.78
CA GLY A 49 -37.47 55.84 -37.78
C GLY A 49 -37.32 54.33 -37.53
N ALA A 50 -37.15 53.53 -38.59
CA ALA A 50 -37.22 52.07 -38.48
C ALA A 50 -35.89 51.42 -38.04
N ILE A 51 -34.76 51.99 -38.45
CA ILE A 51 -33.42 51.46 -38.12
C ILE A 51 -33.03 51.83 -36.68
N ALA A 52 -33.43 53.01 -36.20
CA ALA A 52 -33.16 53.46 -34.83
C ALA A 52 -33.98 52.69 -33.76
N TRP A 53 -35.21 52.27 -34.07
CA TRP A 53 -36.03 51.44 -33.17
C TRP A 53 -35.52 49.99 -33.10
N GLY A 54 -34.99 49.46 -34.20
CA GLY A 54 -34.36 48.12 -34.23
C GLY A 54 -33.09 48.05 -33.38
N TYR A 55 -32.17 49.01 -33.57
CA TYR A 55 -30.88 49.02 -32.86
C TYR A 55 -31.02 49.26 -31.34
N THR A 56 -31.99 50.08 -30.91
CA THR A 56 -32.23 50.35 -29.47
C THR A 56 -32.99 49.23 -28.76
N GLY A 57 -33.97 48.60 -29.41
CA GLY A 57 -34.69 47.44 -28.86
C GLY A 57 -33.84 46.17 -28.77
N ILE A 58 -32.96 45.95 -29.74
CA ILE A 58 -32.06 44.78 -29.76
C ILE A 58 -30.93 44.94 -28.73
N ASN A 59 -30.32 46.12 -28.60
CA ASN A 59 -29.33 46.36 -27.54
C ASN A 59 -29.92 46.22 -26.13
N GLY A 60 -31.17 46.63 -25.93
CA GLY A 60 -31.88 46.45 -24.64
C GLY A 60 -32.17 44.99 -24.29
N TYR A 61 -32.57 44.18 -25.28
CA TYR A 61 -32.78 42.73 -25.08
C TYR A 61 -31.46 42.01 -24.76
N MET A 62 -30.38 42.36 -25.47
CA MET A 62 -29.06 41.76 -25.28
C MET A 62 -28.46 42.13 -23.92
N ASP A 63 -28.57 43.40 -23.50
CA ASP A 63 -28.14 43.85 -22.18
C ASP A 63 -28.94 43.20 -21.04
N ALA A 64 -30.24 42.97 -21.23
CA ALA A 64 -31.08 42.26 -20.27
C ALA A 64 -30.67 40.79 -20.07
N LYS A 65 -30.35 40.07 -21.15
CA LYS A 65 -29.87 38.67 -21.10
C LYS A 65 -28.48 38.56 -20.46
N VAL A 66 -27.57 39.49 -20.77
CA VAL A 66 -26.23 39.55 -20.15
C VAL A 66 -26.33 39.84 -18.64
N LYS A 67 -27.20 40.75 -18.22
CA LYS A 67 -27.46 41.00 -16.78
C LYS A 67 -28.06 39.79 -16.07
N GLN A 68 -28.87 38.98 -16.76
CA GLN A 68 -29.44 37.75 -16.23
C GLN A 68 -28.36 36.66 -16.03
N MET A 69 -27.40 36.56 -16.96
CA MET A 69 -26.22 35.69 -16.83
C MET A 69 -25.34 36.08 -15.64
N ILE A 70 -25.07 37.38 -15.49
CA ILE A 70 -24.23 37.89 -14.39
C ILE A 70 -24.87 37.60 -13.02
N LYS A 71 -26.19 37.76 -12.89
CA LYS A 71 -26.92 37.41 -11.67
C LYS A 71 -26.83 35.92 -11.28
N LEU A 72 -26.76 35.01 -12.25
CA LEU A 72 -26.60 33.58 -11.98
C LEU A 72 -25.19 33.24 -11.44
N ILE A 73 -24.21 34.12 -11.66
CA ILE A 73 -22.81 33.94 -11.26
C ILE A 73 -22.50 34.69 -9.95
N GLU A 74 -23.16 35.81 -9.67
CA GLU A 74 -22.87 36.71 -8.55
C GLU A 74 -23.72 36.51 -7.29
N GLU A 75 -24.60 35.51 -7.20
CA GLU A 75 -25.42 35.28 -6.00
C GLU A 75 -24.57 35.19 -4.72
N ASP A 76 -24.97 35.97 -3.69
CA ASP A 76 -24.24 36.25 -2.45
C ASP A 76 -23.72 34.99 -1.75
N ALA A 77 -22.49 34.60 -2.08
CA ALA A 77 -21.76 33.53 -1.44
C ALA A 77 -20.59 34.13 -0.65
N ASP A 78 -20.73 34.12 0.67
CA ASP A 78 -19.78 34.71 1.64
C ASP A 78 -18.37 34.07 1.64
N SER A 79 -18.17 32.98 0.90
CA SER A 79 -16.88 32.30 0.77
C SER A 79 -16.58 31.84 -0.67
N PHE A 80 -15.30 31.84 -1.05
CA PHE A 80 -14.83 31.42 -2.38
C PHE A 80 -15.26 29.98 -2.72
N ALA A 81 -15.23 29.08 -1.74
CA ALA A 81 -15.65 27.69 -1.90
C ALA A 81 -17.14 27.57 -2.26
N ARG A 82 -18.02 28.36 -1.61
CA ARG A 82 -19.45 28.39 -1.95
C ARG A 82 -19.71 29.01 -3.32
N ARG A 83 -18.93 30.01 -3.74
CA ARG A 83 -19.03 30.61 -5.08
C ARG A 83 -18.68 29.60 -6.18
N ALA A 84 -17.63 28.81 -5.98
CA ALA A 84 -17.25 27.75 -6.89
C ALA A 84 -18.31 26.64 -6.95
N GLU A 85 -18.84 26.20 -5.80
CA GLU A 85 -19.87 25.18 -5.72
C GLU A 85 -21.18 25.61 -6.42
N MET A 86 -21.62 26.85 -6.19
CA MET A 86 -22.82 27.42 -6.83
C MET A 86 -22.64 27.59 -8.34
N TYR A 87 -21.45 27.99 -8.79
CA TYR A 87 -21.12 28.06 -10.22
C TYR A 87 -21.25 26.70 -10.90
N TYR A 88 -20.70 25.63 -10.32
CA TYR A 88 -20.80 24.29 -10.91
C TYR A 88 -22.24 23.75 -10.90
N LYS A 89 -23.06 24.08 -9.90
CA LYS A 89 -24.48 23.71 -9.87
C LYS A 89 -25.32 24.47 -10.92
N LYS A 90 -25.08 25.76 -11.11
CA LYS A 90 -25.82 26.61 -12.09
C LYS A 90 -25.23 26.62 -13.51
N ARG A 91 -24.11 25.93 -13.72
CA ARG A 91 -23.44 25.78 -15.03
C ARG A 91 -24.37 25.32 -16.17
N PRO A 92 -25.32 24.39 -15.98
CA PRO A 92 -26.22 23.97 -17.06
C PRO A 92 -27.20 25.07 -17.48
N GLU A 93 -27.69 25.88 -16.54
CA GLU A 93 -28.61 27.00 -16.81
C GLU A 93 -27.88 28.16 -17.49
N LEU A 94 -26.65 28.45 -17.05
CA LEU A 94 -25.79 29.45 -17.67
C LEU A 94 -25.45 29.05 -19.12
N MET A 95 -25.12 27.77 -19.35
CA MET A 95 -24.78 27.29 -20.69
C MET A 95 -25.98 27.38 -21.65
N LYS A 96 -27.19 27.02 -21.18
CA LYS A 96 -28.42 27.19 -21.97
C LYS A 96 -28.67 28.65 -22.35
N LEU A 97 -28.46 29.59 -21.43
CA LEU A 97 -28.65 31.02 -21.71
C LEU A 97 -27.61 31.55 -22.72
N VAL A 98 -26.37 31.04 -22.67
CA VAL A 98 -25.30 31.37 -23.62
C VAL A 98 -25.61 30.80 -25.02
N GLU A 99 -26.12 29.59 -25.08
CA GLU A 99 -26.57 28.99 -26.35
C GLU A 99 -27.75 29.75 -26.98
N GLU A 100 -28.74 30.16 -26.18
CA GLU A 100 -29.84 31.01 -26.65
C GLU A 100 -29.34 32.36 -27.17
N PHE A 101 -28.36 32.96 -26.49
CA PHE A 101 -27.74 34.22 -26.88
C PHE A 101 -26.99 34.10 -28.21
N TYR A 102 -26.21 33.04 -28.39
CA TYR A 102 -25.47 32.78 -29.63
C TYR A 102 -26.41 32.49 -30.80
N ARG A 103 -27.49 31.72 -30.58
CA ARG A 103 -28.51 31.46 -31.61
C ARG A 103 -29.22 32.74 -32.06
N ALA A 104 -29.56 33.64 -31.13
CA ALA A 104 -30.18 34.92 -31.46
C ALA A 104 -29.24 35.83 -32.26
N TYR A 105 -27.95 35.88 -31.90
CA TYR A 105 -26.94 36.64 -32.63
C TYR A 105 -26.74 36.12 -34.06
N ARG A 106 -26.66 34.79 -34.22
CA ARG A 106 -26.51 34.15 -35.54
C ARG A 106 -27.70 34.43 -36.46
N ALA A 107 -28.93 34.31 -35.94
CA ALA A 107 -30.15 34.64 -36.69
C ALA A 107 -30.20 36.11 -37.12
N LEU A 108 -29.64 37.03 -36.32
CA LEU A 108 -29.55 38.45 -36.67
C LEU A 108 -28.53 38.69 -37.79
N ALA A 109 -27.36 38.06 -37.70
CA ALA A 109 -26.32 38.15 -38.73
C ALA A 109 -26.84 37.62 -40.08
N GLU A 110 -27.52 36.47 -40.06
CA GLU A 110 -28.14 35.88 -41.25
C GLU A 110 -29.16 36.85 -41.88
N ARG A 111 -30.01 37.52 -41.10
CA ARG A 111 -30.95 38.53 -41.62
C ARG A 111 -30.25 39.75 -42.22
N TYR A 112 -29.09 40.13 -41.70
CA TYR A 112 -28.29 41.25 -42.21
C TYR A 112 -27.65 40.91 -43.56
N ASP A 113 -27.13 39.69 -43.71
CA ASP A 113 -26.58 39.18 -44.97
C ASP A 113 -27.66 39.09 -46.05
N HIS A 114 -28.85 38.61 -45.68
CA HIS A 114 -30.00 38.56 -46.60
C HIS A 114 -30.45 39.96 -47.05
N ALA A 115 -30.51 40.93 -46.15
CA ALA A 115 -30.87 42.31 -46.49
C ALA A 115 -29.82 42.98 -47.40
N THR A 116 -28.53 42.73 -47.13
CA THR A 116 -27.42 43.25 -47.94
C THR A 116 -27.37 42.59 -49.32
N GLY A 117 -27.66 41.28 -49.39
CA GLY A 117 -27.83 40.55 -50.64
C GLY A 117 -28.98 41.09 -51.48
N ALA A 118 -30.15 41.31 -50.87
CA ALA A 118 -31.31 41.89 -51.54
C ALA A 118 -31.06 43.31 -52.06
N LEU A 119 -30.31 44.14 -51.30
CA LEU A 119 -29.93 45.49 -51.73
C LEU A 119 -28.98 45.46 -52.95
N ARG A 120 -27.97 44.58 -52.93
CA ARG A 120 -27.06 44.38 -54.07
C ARG A 120 -27.78 43.84 -55.30
N GLN A 121 -28.77 42.96 -55.10
CA GLN A 121 -29.61 42.44 -56.17
C GLN A 121 -30.43 43.57 -56.80
N ALA A 122 -31.07 44.41 -55.99
CA ALA A 122 -31.83 45.57 -56.47
C ALA A 122 -30.95 46.59 -57.20
N GLN A 123 -29.73 46.82 -56.74
CA GLN A 123 -28.74 47.68 -57.41
C GLN A 123 -28.33 47.13 -58.79
N ARG A 124 -28.16 45.81 -58.92
CA ARG A 124 -27.93 45.14 -60.21
C ARG A 124 -29.13 45.28 -61.14
N THR A 125 -30.34 45.02 -60.64
CA THR A 125 -31.57 45.16 -61.44
C THR A 125 -31.82 46.60 -61.88
N MET A 126 -31.45 47.61 -61.08
CA MET A 126 -31.52 49.03 -61.49
C MET A 126 -30.48 49.39 -62.55
N ALA A 127 -29.26 48.84 -62.45
CA ALA A 127 -28.21 49.05 -63.46
C ALA A 127 -28.56 48.39 -64.81
N GLU A 128 -29.24 47.23 -64.78
CA GLU A 128 -29.72 46.54 -65.98
C GLU A 128 -30.93 47.24 -66.62
N ALA A 129 -31.82 47.86 -65.83
CA ALA A 129 -33.00 48.57 -66.32
C ALA A 129 -32.71 49.94 -66.96
N PHE A 130 -31.57 50.57 -66.65
CA PHE A 130 -31.17 51.88 -67.21
C PHE A 130 -29.69 51.93 -67.64
N PRO A 131 -29.32 51.31 -68.77
CA PRO A 131 -27.91 51.17 -69.17
C PRO A 131 -27.20 52.46 -69.61
N ASN A 132 -27.95 53.50 -70.02
CA ASN A 132 -27.37 54.71 -70.64
C ASN A 132 -27.33 55.95 -69.72
N GLN A 133 -27.67 55.80 -68.45
CA GLN A 133 -27.48 56.85 -67.45
C GLN A 133 -27.03 56.20 -66.15
N VAL A 134 -25.72 55.95 -66.02
CA VAL A 134 -24.90 56.12 -64.80
C VAL A 134 -23.55 55.39 -64.98
N PRO A 135 -22.41 56.09 -64.80
CA PRO A 135 -21.07 55.51 -64.79
C PRO A 135 -20.85 54.50 -63.65
N PHE A 136 -20.15 53.42 -63.98
CA PHE A 136 -19.58 52.44 -63.07
C PHE A 136 -18.65 53.13 -62.06
N LEU A 137 -18.94 53.00 -60.76
CA LEU A 137 -18.09 53.46 -59.66
C LEU A 137 -17.46 52.26 -58.97
N THR A 138 -16.16 52.09 -59.16
CA THR A 138 -15.24 51.53 -58.16
C THR A 138 -14.28 52.66 -57.75
N ASP A 139 -14.25 52.99 -56.45
CA ASP A 139 -13.41 53.98 -55.74
C ASP A 139 -11.91 53.94 -56.14
N ASP A 140 -11.07 54.99 -56.12
CA ASP A 140 -10.95 56.19 -55.27
C ASP A 140 -10.22 57.35 -56.00
N SER A 141 -10.52 58.60 -55.61
CA SER A 141 -9.70 59.85 -55.65
C SER A 141 -10.30 61.07 -56.42
N PRO A 142 -10.30 62.29 -55.82
CA PRO A 142 -11.16 63.40 -56.23
C PRO A 142 -10.38 64.53 -56.94
N ALA A 143 -10.22 64.45 -58.26
CA ALA A 143 -9.87 65.63 -59.08
C ALA A 143 -10.08 65.32 -60.57
N ALA A 144 -11.06 65.97 -61.20
CA ALA A 144 -11.07 66.43 -62.60
C ALA A 144 -12.47 66.35 -63.24
N LEU A 145 -13.36 67.29 -62.91
CA LEU A 145 -14.45 67.69 -63.79
C LEU A 145 -14.59 69.22 -63.78
N VAL A 146 -13.50 69.89 -64.18
CA VAL A 146 -13.56 71.28 -64.65
C VAL A 146 -12.78 71.31 -65.96
N LEU A 147 -13.45 71.76 -67.03
CA LEU A 147 -13.00 71.93 -68.43
C LEU A 147 -13.13 70.72 -69.36
N LYS A 148 -14.27 70.69 -70.08
CA LYS A 148 -14.25 70.75 -71.56
C LYS A 148 -15.66 71.05 -72.07
N LEU A 149 -16.01 72.33 -72.03
CA LEU A 149 -16.89 72.94 -73.02
C LEU A 149 -15.99 73.75 -73.96
N ASN A 150 -16.29 73.69 -75.26
CA ASN A 150 -15.77 74.50 -76.38
C ASN A 150 -14.43 74.01 -76.97
N LEU A 151 -14.20 73.95 -78.28
CA LEU A 151 -14.94 74.38 -79.48
C LEU A 151 -14.22 73.76 -80.71
N ILE A 152 -14.74 74.01 -81.93
CA ILE A 152 -14.21 73.75 -83.31
C ILE A 152 -15.04 72.65 -84.01
N HIS A 153 -15.74 72.88 -85.13
CA HIS A 153 -15.85 74.05 -86.00
C HIS A 153 -17.13 73.93 -86.84
N LEU A 154 -17.94 74.99 -86.91
CA LEU A 154 -18.91 75.19 -87.99
C LEU A 154 -18.16 75.31 -89.32
N ARG A 155 -18.53 74.50 -90.32
CA ARG A 155 -18.10 74.67 -91.70
C ARG A 155 -19.21 75.43 -92.44
N CYS A 156 -19.01 76.74 -92.67
CA CYS A 156 -19.79 77.53 -93.61
C CYS A 156 -18.85 78.25 -94.58
N HIS A 157 -19.21 78.17 -95.85
CA HIS A 157 -18.51 78.62 -97.04
C HIS A 157 -18.78 80.11 -97.30
N PRO A 158 -17.79 80.89 -97.76
CA PRO A 158 -18.11 82.04 -98.62
C PRO A 158 -17.20 82.10 -99.85
N GLN A 159 -17.80 82.30 -101.02
CA GLN A 159 -17.10 82.63 -102.25
C GLN A 159 -17.54 84.01 -102.76
N SER A 160 -16.54 84.73 -103.28
CA SER A 160 -16.59 85.83 -104.24
C SER A 160 -17.02 87.22 -103.77
N VAL A 161 -16.07 88.16 -103.79
CA VAL A 161 -16.27 89.51 -104.36
C VAL A 161 -14.97 89.89 -105.09
N HIS A 162 -15.06 90.12 -106.40
CA HIS A 162 -14.01 90.73 -107.21
C HIS A 162 -14.26 92.24 -107.36
N SER A 163 -13.15 92.92 -107.62
CA SER A 163 -12.89 94.35 -107.74
C SER A 163 -13.70 95.13 -108.79
N LEU A 164 -14.08 96.35 -108.39
CA LEU A 164 -14.03 97.65 -109.10
C LEU A 164 -13.93 97.67 -110.64
N ASN A 165 -14.81 98.47 -111.27
CA ASN A 165 -14.37 99.31 -112.38
C ASN A 165 -15.12 100.67 -112.44
N LEU A 166 -14.36 101.73 -112.17
CA LEU A 166 -14.73 103.14 -112.26
C LEU A 166 -14.17 103.71 -113.57
N MET A 167 -14.84 103.43 -114.69
CA MET A 167 -14.44 103.89 -116.03
C MET A 167 -15.66 104.25 -116.90
N SER A 168 -16.51 105.17 -116.42
CA SER A 168 -17.56 105.81 -117.24
C SER A 168 -17.69 107.34 -117.09
N CYS A 169 -16.83 108.02 -116.31
CA CYS A 169 -16.94 109.47 -116.06
C CYS A 169 -15.85 110.35 -116.71
N LYS A 170 -15.14 109.87 -117.73
CA LYS A 170 -14.04 110.63 -118.38
C LYS A 170 -14.13 110.76 -119.90
N ARG A 171 -15.33 110.62 -120.47
CA ARG A 171 -15.64 110.97 -121.85
C ARG A 171 -16.88 111.86 -121.79
N MET A 172 -16.81 113.06 -122.38
CA MET A 172 -17.85 114.11 -122.42
C MET A 172 -17.83 115.26 -121.39
N LEU A 173 -16.69 115.49 -120.70
CA LEU A 173 -16.31 116.85 -120.23
C LEU A 173 -15.47 117.60 -121.30
N TRP A 174 -15.37 117.02 -122.51
CA TRP A 174 -14.55 117.51 -123.62
C TRP A 174 -15.37 118.28 -124.68
N ASP A 175 -16.71 118.26 -124.62
CA ASP A 175 -17.58 118.88 -125.65
C ASP A 175 -18.08 120.30 -125.34
N SER A 176 -17.69 120.90 -124.21
CA SER A 176 -18.08 122.28 -123.86
C SER A 176 -16.98 123.34 -124.09
N LEU A 177 -15.80 122.97 -124.60
CA LEU A 177 -14.63 123.85 -124.72
C LEU A 177 -14.15 124.09 -126.16
N HIS A 178 -15.05 124.00 -127.15
CA HIS A 178 -14.73 124.34 -128.55
C HIS A 178 -15.82 125.14 -129.27
N ARG A 179 -16.40 126.18 -128.62
CA ARG A 179 -17.30 127.13 -129.32
C ARG A 179 -17.37 128.56 -128.77
N ILE A 180 -16.30 129.08 -128.18
CA ILE A 180 -16.13 130.53 -127.97
C ILE A 180 -14.72 130.91 -128.43
N SER A 181 -14.59 131.21 -129.72
CA SER A 181 -13.42 131.81 -130.33
C SER A 181 -13.92 132.85 -131.33
N MET A 182 -14.01 134.10 -130.87
CA MET A 182 -13.82 135.32 -131.65
C MET A 182 -13.81 136.49 -130.64
N GLN A 183 -12.61 136.91 -130.21
CA GLN A 183 -12.14 138.32 -130.17
C GLN A 183 -10.98 138.55 -129.16
N SER A 184 -9.81 138.85 -129.72
CA SER A 184 -8.82 139.86 -129.27
C SER A 184 -7.79 139.60 -128.15
N ASN A 185 -6.51 139.73 -128.57
CA ASN A 185 -5.33 140.34 -127.90
C ASN A 185 -4.41 139.56 -126.91
N GLY A 186 -3.30 139.04 -127.45
CA GLY A 186 -1.89 139.32 -127.04
C GLY A 186 -1.34 138.80 -125.69
N MET A 187 -2.01 139.02 -124.56
CA MET A 187 -1.45 138.74 -123.22
C MET A 187 -1.85 137.38 -122.64
N GLU A 188 -2.84 136.71 -123.22
CA GLU A 188 -3.40 135.45 -122.69
C GLU A 188 -2.51 134.21 -122.95
N LEU A 189 -1.65 134.24 -123.97
CA LEU A 189 -0.78 133.12 -124.34
C LEU A 189 0.35 132.88 -123.34
N LEU A 190 0.88 133.94 -122.71
CA LEU A 190 1.99 133.81 -121.76
C LEU A 190 1.54 133.22 -120.41
N LEU A 191 0.36 133.62 -119.91
CA LEU A 191 -0.21 133.07 -118.67
C LEU A 191 -0.50 131.56 -118.80
N ARG A 192 -1.01 131.14 -119.96
CA ARG A 192 -1.33 129.73 -120.24
C ARG A 192 -0.08 128.83 -120.26
N SER A 193 1.05 129.35 -120.74
CA SER A 193 2.33 128.63 -120.74
C SER A 193 2.89 128.40 -119.33
N LEU A 194 2.82 129.41 -118.45
CA LEU A 194 3.32 129.32 -117.08
C LEU A 194 2.46 128.38 -116.23
N ILE A 195 1.13 128.46 -116.36
CA ILE A 195 0.19 127.57 -115.67
C ILE A 195 0.39 126.12 -116.09
N LEU A 196 0.59 125.85 -117.39
CA LEU A 196 0.90 124.50 -117.88
C LEU A 196 2.24 123.97 -117.37
N TYR A 197 3.28 124.80 -117.31
CA TYR A 197 4.58 124.39 -116.76
C TYR A 197 4.50 124.09 -115.26
N GLN A 198 3.82 124.95 -114.48
CA GLN A 198 3.60 124.73 -113.05
C GLN A 198 2.73 123.50 -112.77
N ALA A 199 1.67 123.28 -113.55
CA ALA A 199 0.83 122.09 -113.45
C ALA A 199 1.59 120.82 -113.82
N LYS A 200 2.42 120.85 -114.87
CA LYS A 200 3.25 119.71 -115.28
C LYS A 200 4.32 119.38 -114.24
N ARG A 201 4.97 120.40 -113.65
CA ARG A 201 5.92 120.22 -112.53
C ARG A 201 5.22 119.64 -111.30
N SER A 202 4.04 120.14 -110.95
CA SER A 202 3.23 119.62 -109.83
C SER A 202 2.82 118.16 -110.08
N TYR A 203 2.42 117.83 -111.31
CA TYR A 203 2.08 116.45 -111.70
C TYR A 203 3.30 115.52 -111.65
N CYS A 204 4.44 115.93 -112.19
CA CYS A 204 5.68 115.16 -112.11
C CYS A 204 6.13 114.95 -110.66
N ASN A 205 6.03 115.97 -109.80
CA ASN A 205 6.36 115.85 -108.38
C ASN A 205 5.41 114.90 -107.63
N ARG A 206 4.10 114.96 -107.91
CA ARG A 206 3.13 114.02 -107.32
C ARG A 206 3.35 112.59 -107.83
N ASN A 207 3.68 112.43 -109.11
CA ASN A 207 3.95 111.11 -109.68
C ASN A 207 5.24 110.51 -109.10
N LEU A 208 6.28 111.33 -108.89
CA LEU A 208 7.50 110.93 -108.20
C LEU A 208 7.22 110.54 -106.74
N ALA A 209 6.49 111.38 -105.99
CA ALA A 209 6.11 111.09 -104.61
C ALA A 209 5.24 109.82 -104.48
N LEU A 210 4.34 109.58 -105.44
CA LEU A 210 3.54 108.36 -105.49
C LEU A 210 4.40 107.12 -105.75
N LYS A 211 5.37 107.20 -106.68
CA LYS A 211 6.33 106.11 -106.93
C LYS A 211 7.18 105.82 -105.71
N GLU A 212 7.65 106.85 -105.01
CA GLU A 212 8.39 106.71 -103.75
C GLU A 212 7.53 106.07 -102.66
N SER A 213 6.27 106.47 -102.52
CA SER A 213 5.36 105.84 -101.54
C SER A 213 5.02 104.39 -101.89
N LEU A 214 4.88 104.06 -103.17
CA LEU A 214 4.66 102.69 -103.63
C LEU A 214 5.89 101.82 -103.36
N ALA A 215 7.09 102.32 -103.66
CA ALA A 215 8.33 101.61 -103.35
C ALA A 215 8.53 101.39 -101.84
N ARG A 216 8.14 102.36 -100.99
CA ARG A 216 8.14 102.20 -99.53
C ARG A 216 7.15 101.13 -99.07
N LEU A 217 5.93 101.15 -99.59
CA LEU A 217 4.91 100.14 -99.26
C LEU A 217 5.33 98.74 -99.75
N GLU A 218 5.97 98.63 -100.91
CA GLU A 218 6.53 97.37 -101.40
C GLU A 218 7.67 96.87 -100.52
N ALA A 219 8.58 97.75 -100.08
CA ALA A 219 9.64 97.40 -99.14
C ALA A 219 9.10 96.99 -97.76
N GLU A 220 8.10 97.70 -97.23
CA GLU A 220 7.43 97.34 -95.97
C GLU A 220 6.68 96.01 -96.08
N LYS A 221 6.01 95.75 -97.22
CA LYS A 221 5.36 94.46 -97.49
C LYS A 221 6.38 93.32 -97.55
N GLU A 222 7.52 93.51 -98.20
CA GLU A 222 8.57 92.49 -98.30
C GLU A 222 9.25 92.26 -96.95
N ALA A 223 9.54 93.33 -96.19
CA ALA A 223 10.02 93.22 -94.81
C ALA A 223 9.02 92.45 -93.93
N GLY A 224 7.71 92.71 -94.09
CA GLY A 224 6.64 91.99 -93.41
C GLY A 224 6.58 90.51 -93.80
N ARG A 225 6.78 90.17 -95.10
CA ARG A 225 6.87 88.78 -95.56
C ARG A 225 8.08 88.07 -94.95
N VAL A 226 9.25 88.70 -94.94
CA VAL A 226 10.48 88.12 -94.35
C VAL A 226 10.31 87.91 -92.85
N GLN A 227 9.73 88.87 -92.13
CA GLN A 227 9.48 88.74 -90.69
C GLN A 227 8.45 87.64 -90.39
N HIS A 228 7.40 87.52 -91.23
CA HIS A 228 6.43 86.44 -91.11
C HIS A 228 7.07 85.08 -91.38
N GLN A 229 7.89 84.97 -92.43
CA GLN A 229 8.65 83.76 -92.74
C GLN A 229 9.59 83.37 -91.58
N GLN A 230 10.33 84.32 -91.01
CA GLN A 230 11.17 84.09 -89.83
C GLN A 230 10.36 83.66 -88.60
N SER A 231 9.15 84.18 -88.43
CA SER A 231 8.26 83.78 -87.33
C SER A 231 7.73 82.36 -87.52
N LEU A 232 7.40 81.98 -88.76
CA LEU A 232 7.02 80.61 -89.09
C LEU A 232 8.16 79.61 -88.87
N GLU A 233 9.39 79.97 -89.27
CA GLU A 233 10.58 79.14 -89.00
C GLU A 233 10.83 78.97 -87.50
N ARG A 234 10.69 80.04 -86.71
CA ARG A 234 10.78 79.95 -85.24
C ARG A 234 9.69 79.07 -84.64
N LEU A 235 8.45 79.18 -85.11
CA LEU A 235 7.35 78.34 -84.67
C LEU A 235 7.61 76.86 -85.02
N SER A 236 8.09 76.56 -86.22
CA SER A 236 8.45 75.20 -86.62
C SER A 236 9.56 74.60 -85.76
N ASN A 237 10.59 75.40 -85.42
CA ASN A 237 11.65 74.97 -84.51
C ASN A 237 11.14 74.71 -83.09
N LEU A 238 10.28 75.59 -82.57
CA LEU A 238 9.66 75.41 -81.25
C LEU A 238 8.72 74.21 -81.22
N GLU A 239 7.94 73.97 -82.28
CA GLU A 239 7.11 72.77 -82.41
C GLU A 239 7.97 71.50 -82.39
N ALA A 240 9.10 71.49 -83.11
CA ALA A 240 10.03 70.36 -83.08
C ALA A 240 10.71 70.16 -81.71
N GLU A 241 11.02 71.24 -80.98
CA GLU A 241 11.50 71.19 -79.60
C GLU A 241 10.44 70.64 -78.64
N VAL A 242 9.19 71.07 -78.77
CA VAL A 242 8.06 70.56 -77.97
C VAL A 242 7.82 69.09 -78.26
N SER A 243 7.88 68.64 -79.52
CA SER A 243 7.75 67.22 -79.87
C SER A 243 8.86 66.38 -79.24
N ARG A 244 10.12 66.84 -79.31
CA ARG A 244 11.26 66.16 -78.65
C ARG A 244 11.07 66.11 -77.14
N ALA A 245 10.70 67.22 -76.50
CA ALA A 245 10.45 67.26 -75.06
C ALA A 245 9.26 66.40 -74.63
N GLN A 246 8.22 66.27 -75.47
CA GLN A 246 7.10 65.36 -75.23
C GLN A 246 7.52 63.89 -75.31
N GLU A 247 8.37 63.53 -76.28
CA GLU A 247 8.94 62.19 -76.39
C GLU A 247 9.86 61.87 -75.20
N ASP A 248 10.72 62.80 -74.80
CA ASP A 248 11.58 62.66 -73.63
C ASP A 248 10.76 62.50 -72.34
N SER A 249 9.70 63.29 -72.17
CA SER A 249 8.78 63.19 -71.02
C SER A 249 8.05 61.85 -70.98
N LYS A 250 7.59 61.33 -72.13
CA LYS A 250 7.02 59.97 -72.22
C LYS A 250 8.05 58.91 -71.83
N GLY A 251 9.28 59.01 -72.35
CA GLY A 251 10.36 58.09 -72.00
C GLY A 251 10.74 58.13 -70.52
N LEU A 252 10.67 59.31 -69.88
CA LEU A 252 10.85 59.45 -68.43
C LEU A 252 9.67 58.86 -67.64
N ASN A 253 8.43 59.03 -68.10
CA ASN A 253 7.25 58.45 -67.47
C ASN A 253 7.29 56.90 -67.50
N GLU A 254 7.63 56.31 -68.64
CA GLU A 254 7.80 54.84 -68.75
C GLU A 254 8.91 54.30 -67.84
N ARG A 255 9.99 55.08 -67.64
CA ARG A 255 11.05 54.73 -66.69
C ARG A 255 10.58 54.84 -65.25
N ALA A 256 9.80 55.87 -64.92
CA ALA A 256 9.22 56.04 -63.59
C ALA A 256 8.25 54.90 -63.24
N GLU A 257 7.40 54.48 -64.18
CA GLU A 257 6.51 53.32 -64.02
C GLU A 257 7.29 52.03 -63.76
N LYS A 258 8.35 51.77 -64.55
CA LYS A 258 9.24 50.62 -64.32
C LYS A 258 9.94 50.66 -62.97
N ILE A 259 10.36 51.85 -62.52
CA ILE A 259 10.97 52.02 -61.20
C ILE A 259 9.94 51.69 -60.12
N SER A 260 8.71 52.21 -60.21
CA SER A 260 7.61 51.88 -59.29
C SER A 260 7.32 50.37 -59.24
N ASP A 261 7.29 49.69 -60.39
CA ASP A 261 7.10 48.24 -60.44
C ASP A 261 8.24 47.47 -59.77
N LEU A 262 9.49 47.92 -59.97
CA LEU A 262 10.67 47.32 -59.35
C LEU A 262 10.70 47.58 -57.84
N GLU A 263 10.31 48.77 -57.39
CA GLU A 263 10.18 49.10 -55.97
C GLU A 263 9.13 48.21 -55.29
N SER A 264 7.96 48.03 -55.92
CA SER A 264 6.93 47.12 -55.41
C SER A 264 7.43 45.67 -55.32
N LYS A 265 8.14 45.19 -56.35
CA LYS A 265 8.75 43.85 -56.34
C LYS A 265 9.85 43.70 -55.29
N LEU A 266 10.64 44.76 -55.06
CA LEU A 266 11.68 44.78 -54.04
C LEU A 266 11.06 44.68 -52.65
N VAL A 267 10.05 45.50 -52.34
CA VAL A 267 9.32 45.46 -51.07
C VAL A 267 8.68 44.09 -50.85
N GLN A 268 8.11 43.49 -51.90
CA GLN A 268 7.54 42.15 -51.81
C GLN A 268 8.61 41.09 -51.50
N ALA A 269 9.76 41.15 -52.17
CA ALA A 269 10.87 40.25 -51.91
C ALA A 269 11.47 40.42 -50.50
N GLU A 270 11.54 41.66 -49.99
CA GLU A 270 11.95 41.95 -48.61
C GLU A 270 10.96 41.38 -47.59
N GLU A 271 9.66 41.49 -47.85
CA GLU A 271 8.63 40.90 -47.00
C GLU A 271 8.68 39.37 -47.01
N ASP A 272 8.92 38.76 -48.17
CA ASP A 272 9.07 37.31 -48.30
C ASP A 272 10.32 36.80 -47.57
N ALA A 273 11.45 37.52 -47.69
CA ALA A 273 12.66 37.23 -46.93
C ALA A 273 12.43 37.34 -45.42
N ARG A 274 11.69 38.36 -44.96
CA ARG A 274 11.33 38.52 -43.55
C ARG A 274 10.48 37.35 -43.05
N ARG A 275 9.45 36.96 -43.80
CA ARG A 275 8.58 35.81 -43.46
C ARG A 275 9.35 34.49 -43.41
N ILE A 276 10.32 34.29 -44.31
CA ILE A 276 11.19 33.10 -44.28
C ILE A 276 12.10 33.13 -43.05
N ASN A 277 12.67 34.29 -42.71
CA ASN A 277 13.51 34.43 -41.53
C ASN A 277 12.75 34.17 -40.23
N GLU A 278 11.53 34.71 -40.07
CA GLU A 278 10.68 34.44 -38.91
C GLU A 278 10.34 32.95 -38.77
N ARG A 279 10.09 32.26 -39.90
CA ARG A 279 9.88 30.81 -39.91
C ARG A 279 11.14 30.05 -39.54
N ALA A 280 12.31 30.47 -40.01
CA ALA A 280 13.60 29.88 -39.66
C ALA A 280 13.89 30.04 -38.16
N GLU A 281 13.74 31.24 -37.60
CA GLU A 281 13.92 31.51 -36.17
C GLU A 281 12.93 30.73 -35.29
N LYS A 282 11.70 30.53 -35.77
CA LYS A 282 10.72 29.67 -35.08
C LYS A 282 11.17 28.20 -35.09
N ALA A 283 11.58 27.69 -36.25
CA ALA A 283 12.07 26.32 -36.38
C ALA A 283 13.34 26.10 -35.54
N GLU A 284 14.26 27.06 -35.48
CA GLU A 284 15.46 26.99 -34.65
C GLU A 284 15.13 26.92 -33.16
N ARG A 285 14.18 27.73 -32.69
CA ARG A 285 13.70 27.65 -31.30
C ARG A 285 13.07 26.30 -31.00
N GLU A 286 12.23 25.78 -31.90
CA GLU A 286 11.63 24.45 -31.76
C GLU A 286 12.70 23.36 -31.70
N VAL A 287 13.70 23.39 -32.59
CA VAL A 287 14.83 22.45 -32.58
C VAL A 287 15.59 22.53 -31.25
N GLU A 288 15.83 23.72 -30.72
CA GLU A 288 16.54 23.88 -29.44
C GLU A 288 15.72 23.34 -28.26
N THR A 289 14.40 23.56 -28.24
CA THR A 289 13.52 22.94 -27.23
C THR A 289 13.50 21.41 -27.34
N LEU A 290 13.50 20.86 -28.56
CA LEU A 290 13.55 19.41 -28.77
C LEU A 290 14.89 18.82 -28.33
N LYS A 291 16.01 19.51 -28.57
CA LYS A 291 17.32 19.08 -28.05
C LYS A 291 17.35 19.03 -26.53
N GLN A 292 16.79 20.04 -25.85
CA GLN A 292 16.69 20.05 -24.39
C GLN A 292 15.82 18.89 -23.88
N ALA A 293 14.70 18.63 -24.55
CA ALA A 293 13.84 17.49 -24.20
C ALA A 293 14.55 16.14 -24.41
N VAL A 294 15.30 15.98 -25.51
CA VAL A 294 16.11 14.78 -25.75
C VAL A 294 17.18 14.62 -24.68
N ALA A 295 17.88 15.69 -24.29
CA ALA A 295 18.88 15.64 -23.22
C ALA A 295 18.26 15.20 -21.88
N SER A 296 17.13 15.79 -21.49
CA SER A 296 16.37 15.40 -20.29
C SER A 296 15.96 13.93 -20.33
N LEU A 297 15.40 13.46 -21.45
CA LEU A 297 14.98 12.07 -21.62
C LEU A 297 16.17 11.09 -21.59
N THR A 298 17.34 11.49 -22.11
CA THR A 298 18.54 10.67 -22.02
C THR A 298 19.04 10.54 -20.59
N GLU A 299 19.02 11.63 -19.81
CA GLU A 299 19.39 11.60 -18.39
C GLU A 299 18.42 10.74 -17.57
N GLU A 300 17.11 10.88 -17.81
CA GLU A 300 16.08 10.04 -17.19
C GLU A 300 16.26 8.55 -17.54
N LYS A 301 16.53 8.24 -18.81
CA LYS A 301 16.82 6.87 -19.27
C LYS A 301 18.06 6.29 -18.57
N GLU A 302 19.14 7.07 -18.46
CA GLU A 302 20.37 6.63 -17.79
C GLU A 302 20.18 6.48 -16.27
N ALA A 303 19.38 7.35 -15.65
CA ALA A 303 18.99 7.20 -14.24
C ALA A 303 18.16 5.93 -14.01
N ALA A 304 17.17 5.66 -14.87
CA ALA A 304 16.36 4.45 -14.82
C ALA A 304 17.20 3.18 -15.05
N ALA A 305 18.15 3.22 -16.00
CA ALA A 305 19.07 2.10 -16.25
C ALA A 305 19.96 1.81 -15.03
N ARG A 306 20.46 2.86 -14.34
CA ARG A 306 21.22 2.70 -13.10
C ARG A 306 20.38 2.10 -11.97
N GLN A 307 19.13 2.56 -11.82
CA GLN A 307 18.20 1.98 -10.84
C GLN A 307 17.92 0.50 -11.13
N TYR A 308 17.68 0.16 -12.40
CA TYR A 308 17.46 -1.23 -12.80
C TYR A 308 18.66 -2.12 -12.50
N GLN A 309 19.88 -1.64 -12.79
CA GLN A 309 21.11 -2.36 -12.47
C GLN A 309 21.27 -2.60 -10.97
N GLN A 310 20.96 -1.60 -10.13
CA GLN A 310 21.00 -1.73 -8.68
C GLN A 310 19.96 -2.76 -8.16
N CYS A 311 18.77 -2.80 -8.77
CA CYS A 311 17.77 -3.82 -8.45
C CYS A 311 18.28 -5.23 -8.78
N LEU A 312 18.93 -5.42 -9.94
CA LEU A 312 19.51 -6.71 -10.32
C LEU A 312 20.60 -7.17 -9.35
N GLU A 313 21.48 -6.28 -8.92
CA GLU A 313 22.51 -6.59 -7.92
C GLU A 313 21.91 -6.97 -6.55
N THR A 314 20.84 -6.28 -6.16
CA THR A 314 20.11 -6.60 -4.93
C THR A 314 19.44 -7.97 -5.02
N ILE A 315 18.80 -8.29 -6.15
CA ILE A 315 18.21 -9.60 -6.41
C ILE A 315 19.28 -10.69 -6.33
N ALA A 316 20.42 -10.53 -7.01
CA ALA A 316 21.52 -11.51 -6.96
C ALA A 316 22.05 -11.74 -5.54
N SER A 317 22.14 -10.68 -4.72
CA SER A 317 22.52 -10.78 -3.31
C SER A 317 21.49 -11.55 -2.48
N LEU A 318 20.19 -11.34 -2.73
CA LEU A 318 19.11 -12.07 -2.07
C LEU A 318 19.07 -13.54 -2.49
N GLU A 319 19.22 -13.84 -3.77
CA GLU A 319 19.32 -15.21 -4.29
C GLU A 319 20.46 -15.98 -3.64
N LEU A 320 21.64 -15.36 -3.51
CA LEU A 320 22.78 -15.96 -2.80
C LEU A 320 22.46 -16.24 -1.33
N LYS A 321 21.82 -15.31 -0.62
CA LYS A 321 21.41 -15.52 0.78
C LYS A 321 20.39 -16.65 0.92
N ILE A 322 19.45 -16.75 -0.01
CA ILE A 322 18.46 -17.84 -0.05
C ILE A 322 19.18 -19.17 -0.27
N SER A 323 20.09 -19.26 -1.24
CA SER A 323 20.88 -20.48 -1.49
C SER A 323 21.67 -20.91 -0.26
N CYS A 324 22.33 -19.98 0.44
CA CYS A 324 23.05 -20.29 1.68
C CYS A 324 22.11 -20.76 2.80
N ALA A 325 20.93 -20.16 2.94
CA ALA A 325 19.95 -20.58 3.93
C ALA A 325 19.36 -21.97 3.60
N GLU A 326 19.15 -22.28 2.31
CA GLU A 326 18.70 -23.59 1.85
C GLU A 326 19.74 -24.69 2.12
N GLU A 327 21.02 -24.42 1.84
CA GLU A 327 22.12 -25.35 2.17
C GLU A 327 22.20 -25.63 3.67
N GLU A 328 22.05 -24.60 4.51
CA GLU A 328 22.04 -24.74 5.96
C GLU A 328 20.82 -25.54 6.45
N ALA A 329 19.64 -25.29 5.89
CA ALA A 329 18.44 -26.05 6.20
C ALA A 329 18.60 -27.53 5.82
N GLN A 330 19.19 -27.83 4.66
CA GLN A 330 19.49 -29.20 4.25
C GLN A 330 20.49 -29.87 5.19
N ARG A 331 21.53 -29.16 5.63
CA ARG A 331 22.50 -29.66 6.60
C ARG A 331 21.83 -30.02 7.93
N LEU A 332 21.03 -29.10 8.48
CA LEU A 332 20.29 -29.34 9.72
C LEU A 332 19.30 -30.50 9.58
N ASN A 333 18.63 -30.63 8.42
CA ASN A 333 17.75 -31.75 8.17
C ASN A 333 18.50 -33.09 8.18
N GLY A 334 19.71 -33.14 7.58
CA GLY A 334 20.58 -34.31 7.66
C GLY A 334 21.04 -34.63 9.10
N GLU A 335 21.30 -33.62 9.92
CA GLU A 335 21.60 -33.80 11.35
C GLU A 335 20.40 -34.36 12.13
N ILE A 336 19.18 -33.88 11.84
CA ILE A 336 17.93 -34.39 12.43
C ILE A 336 17.72 -35.85 12.04
N ASP A 337 17.85 -36.19 10.75
CA ASP A 337 17.65 -37.57 10.27
C ASP A 337 18.64 -38.55 10.93
N ASN A 338 19.90 -38.13 11.10
CA ASN A 338 20.90 -38.90 11.84
C ASN A 338 20.52 -39.05 13.32
N GLY A 339 20.02 -37.98 13.95
CA GLY A 339 19.49 -38.00 15.31
C GLY A 339 18.33 -38.98 15.47
N VAL A 340 17.37 -38.94 14.55
CA VAL A 340 16.21 -39.85 14.51
C VAL A 340 16.66 -41.30 14.34
N ALA A 341 17.61 -41.58 13.45
CA ALA A 341 18.16 -42.93 13.27
C ALA A 341 18.82 -43.47 14.55
N LYS A 342 19.61 -42.64 15.25
CA LYS A 342 20.22 -43.02 16.54
C LYS A 342 19.18 -43.27 17.61
N LEU A 343 18.16 -42.42 17.69
CA LEU A 343 17.10 -42.52 18.69
C LEU A 343 16.26 -43.78 18.46
N LYS A 344 15.91 -44.08 17.22
CA LYS A 344 15.25 -45.34 16.85
C LYS A 344 16.10 -46.57 17.22
N GLY A 345 17.41 -46.52 16.97
CA GLY A 345 18.33 -47.58 17.40
C GLY A 345 18.35 -47.76 18.93
N ALA A 346 18.30 -46.68 19.70
CA ALA A 346 18.22 -46.73 21.16
C ALA A 346 16.85 -47.25 21.65
N GLU A 347 15.75 -46.84 21.01
CA GLU A 347 14.41 -47.37 21.30
C GLU A 347 14.32 -48.88 21.09
N GLU A 348 14.86 -49.39 19.97
CA GLU A 348 14.92 -50.83 19.70
C GLU A 348 15.74 -51.59 20.76
N GLN A 349 16.83 -50.98 21.25
CA GLN A 349 17.62 -51.53 22.36
C GLN A 349 16.85 -51.54 23.69
N CYS A 350 16.12 -50.47 24.01
CA CYS A 350 15.26 -50.42 25.20
C CYS A 350 14.17 -51.50 25.14
N LEU A 351 13.49 -51.65 24.00
CA LEU A 351 12.49 -52.71 23.81
C LEU A 351 13.09 -54.12 23.97
N LEU A 352 14.31 -54.33 23.49
CA LEU A 352 15.02 -55.60 23.69
C LEU A 352 15.32 -55.84 25.18
N LEU A 353 15.84 -54.83 25.87
CA LEU A 353 16.11 -54.90 27.32
C LEU A 353 14.83 -55.16 28.11
N GLU A 354 13.73 -54.49 27.79
CA GLU A 354 12.42 -54.75 28.41
C GLU A 354 12.00 -56.21 28.24
N ARG A 355 12.07 -56.76 27.01
CA ARG A 355 11.74 -58.19 26.78
C ARG A 355 12.61 -59.12 27.63
N THR A 356 13.92 -58.86 27.70
CA THR A 356 14.82 -59.66 28.53
C THR A 356 14.50 -59.53 30.02
N ASN A 357 14.15 -58.33 30.48
CA ASN A 357 13.80 -58.08 31.87
C ASN A 357 12.49 -58.81 32.26
N HIS A 358 11.47 -58.78 31.40
CA HIS A 358 10.25 -59.57 31.59
C HIS A 358 10.55 -61.08 31.64
N SER A 359 11.43 -61.58 30.78
CA SER A 359 11.85 -63.00 30.81
C SER A 359 12.54 -63.36 32.13
N LEU A 360 13.46 -62.52 32.60
CA LEU A 360 14.16 -62.72 33.87
C LEU A 360 13.21 -62.64 35.06
N GLN A 361 12.24 -61.73 35.05
CA GLN A 361 11.18 -61.65 36.07
C GLN A 361 10.38 -62.95 36.13
N PHE A 362 9.97 -63.49 34.98
CA PHE A 362 9.25 -64.75 34.92
C PHE A 362 10.07 -65.93 35.48
N GLU A 363 11.37 -66.00 35.15
CA GLU A 363 12.27 -67.01 35.72
C GLU A 363 12.42 -66.85 37.24
N LEU A 364 12.53 -65.61 37.72
CA LEU A 364 12.68 -65.31 39.14
C LEU A 364 11.41 -65.65 39.93
N GLU A 365 10.23 -65.34 39.40
CA GLU A 365 8.94 -65.77 39.97
C GLU A 365 8.80 -67.29 39.99
N SER A 366 9.21 -67.97 38.91
CA SER A 366 9.20 -69.44 38.86
C SER A 366 10.12 -70.06 39.91
N LEU A 367 11.32 -69.49 40.09
CA LEU A 367 12.26 -69.92 41.13
C LEU A 367 11.72 -69.63 42.54
N ALA A 368 11.11 -68.47 42.76
CA ALA A 368 10.48 -68.12 44.03
C ALA A 368 9.35 -69.09 44.39
N GLN A 369 8.51 -69.49 43.43
CA GLN A 369 7.47 -70.51 43.64
C GLN A 369 8.08 -71.86 44.02
N LYS A 370 9.14 -72.30 43.33
CA LYS A 370 9.84 -73.55 43.67
C LYS A 370 10.44 -73.51 45.07
N LEU A 371 11.07 -72.40 45.44
CA LEU A 371 11.69 -72.22 46.75
C LEU A 371 10.61 -72.15 47.85
N GLY A 372 9.47 -71.52 47.57
CA GLY A 372 8.28 -71.55 48.43
C GLY A 372 7.80 -72.98 48.69
N ALA A 373 7.63 -73.78 47.64
CA ALA A 373 7.24 -75.18 47.76
C ALA A 373 8.26 -76.01 48.58
N GLN A 374 9.56 -75.78 48.37
CA GLN A 374 10.62 -76.43 49.18
C GLN A 374 10.59 -76.01 50.65
N CYS A 375 10.31 -74.74 50.94
CA CYS A 375 10.15 -74.25 52.31
C CYS A 375 8.93 -74.91 52.98
N GLU A 376 7.79 -75.01 52.28
CA GLU A 376 6.61 -75.71 52.77
C GLU A 376 6.91 -77.18 53.08
N GLU A 377 7.57 -77.90 52.16
CA GLU A 377 7.99 -79.28 52.37
C GLU A 377 8.91 -79.42 53.59
N LEU A 378 9.92 -78.54 53.73
CA LEU A 378 10.80 -78.49 54.91
C LEU A 378 10.02 -78.24 56.19
N THR A 379 9.03 -77.34 56.19
CA THR A 379 8.21 -77.09 57.37
C THR A 379 7.37 -78.31 57.74
N GLU A 380 6.86 -79.06 56.77
CA GLU A 380 6.11 -80.29 57.05
C GLU A 380 7.04 -81.38 57.58
N LYS A 381 8.26 -81.51 57.05
CA LYS A 381 9.29 -82.39 57.61
C LYS A 381 9.68 -82.01 59.04
N GLN A 382 9.75 -80.72 59.34
CA GLN A 382 9.99 -80.23 60.71
C GLN A 382 8.84 -80.62 61.65
N LYS A 383 7.58 -80.52 61.21
CA LYS A 383 6.43 -80.99 61.99
C LYS A 383 6.42 -82.50 62.17
N GLU A 384 6.74 -83.27 61.13
CA GLU A 384 6.90 -84.74 61.21
C GLU A 384 7.95 -85.12 62.26
N LEU A 385 9.12 -84.46 62.23
CA LEU A 385 10.16 -84.66 63.23
C LEU A 385 9.67 -84.29 64.64
N GLY A 386 8.92 -83.19 64.78
CA GLY A 386 8.28 -82.82 66.04
C GLY A 386 7.34 -83.90 66.56
N ARG A 387 6.47 -84.46 65.70
CA ARG A 387 5.56 -85.56 66.04
C ARG A 387 6.34 -86.79 66.51
N LEU A 388 7.37 -87.19 65.76
CA LEU A 388 8.23 -88.32 66.10
C LEU A 388 8.96 -88.10 67.44
N TRP A 389 9.46 -86.90 67.68
CA TRP A 389 10.12 -86.56 68.94
C TRP A 389 9.17 -86.72 70.13
N THR A 390 7.92 -86.23 70.01
CA THR A 390 6.88 -86.43 71.03
C THR A 390 6.61 -87.93 71.26
N SER A 391 6.43 -88.72 70.19
CA SER A 391 6.22 -90.17 70.32
C SER A 391 7.40 -90.88 71.00
N ILE A 392 8.64 -90.47 70.72
CA ILE A 392 9.82 -91.01 71.39
C ILE A 392 9.81 -90.67 72.89
N GLN A 393 9.43 -89.44 73.27
CA GLN A 393 9.32 -89.08 74.69
C GLN A 393 8.20 -89.85 75.41
N GLU A 394 7.06 -90.07 74.75
CA GLU A 394 5.97 -90.88 75.28
C GLU A 394 6.38 -92.34 75.48
N GLU A 395 7.10 -92.95 74.52
CA GLU A 395 7.68 -94.29 74.70
C GLU A 395 8.69 -94.31 75.84
N ARG A 396 9.59 -93.32 75.95
CA ARG A 396 10.53 -93.21 77.07
C ARG A 396 9.83 -93.13 78.42
N LEU A 397 8.74 -92.37 78.52
CA LEU A 397 7.93 -92.29 79.73
C LEU A 397 7.29 -93.65 80.04
N ARG A 398 6.69 -94.31 79.04
CA ARG A 398 6.15 -95.67 79.19
C ARG A 398 7.20 -96.69 79.63
N PHE A 399 8.43 -96.61 79.12
CA PHE A 399 9.54 -97.44 79.57
C PHE A 399 9.90 -97.17 81.04
N MET A 400 9.92 -95.91 81.46
CA MET A 400 10.17 -95.54 82.86
C MET A 400 9.06 -96.06 83.78
N GLU A 401 7.79 -95.94 83.38
CA GLU A 401 6.65 -96.51 84.10
C GLU A 401 6.75 -98.04 84.19
N ALA A 402 7.09 -98.72 83.10
CA ALA A 402 7.32 -100.16 83.10
C ALA A 402 8.48 -100.57 84.03
N GLU A 403 9.58 -99.80 84.04
CA GLU A 403 10.72 -100.05 84.93
C GLU A 403 10.33 -99.86 86.41
N THR A 404 9.58 -98.81 86.76
CA THR A 404 9.13 -98.60 88.15
C THR A 404 8.17 -99.69 88.63
N THR A 405 7.26 -100.15 87.77
CA THR A 405 6.38 -101.29 88.08
C THR A 405 7.15 -102.59 88.22
N PHE A 406 8.17 -102.81 87.38
CA PHE A 406 9.06 -103.96 87.49
C PHE A 406 9.86 -103.94 88.81
N GLN A 407 10.45 -102.81 89.19
CA GLN A 407 11.14 -102.66 90.48
C GLN A 407 10.21 -102.89 91.67
N SER A 408 8.96 -102.39 91.59
CA SER A 408 7.94 -102.62 92.61
C SER A 408 7.58 -104.11 92.75
N LEU A 409 7.42 -104.81 91.62
CA LEU A 409 7.20 -106.25 91.59
C LEU A 409 8.41 -107.03 92.15
N GLN A 410 9.64 -106.60 91.85
CA GLN A 410 10.85 -107.21 92.39
C GLN A 410 10.93 -107.07 93.92
N HIS A 411 10.56 -105.91 94.46
CA HIS A 411 10.47 -105.70 95.92
C HIS A 411 9.41 -106.62 96.55
N LEU A 412 8.20 -106.67 95.97
CA LEU A 412 7.12 -107.59 96.41
C LEU A 412 7.56 -109.06 96.37
N HIS A 413 8.28 -109.45 95.31
CA HIS A 413 8.82 -110.81 95.20
C HIS A 413 9.85 -111.11 96.31
N SER A 414 10.76 -110.17 96.59
CA SER A 414 11.73 -110.30 97.68
C SER A 414 11.03 -110.42 99.04
N GLN A 415 10.02 -109.58 99.28
CA GLN A 415 9.21 -109.59 100.51
C GLN A 415 8.49 -110.94 100.68
N SER A 416 7.81 -111.44 99.64
CA SER A 416 7.15 -112.74 99.67
C SER A 416 8.14 -113.89 99.90
N GLN A 417 9.34 -113.82 99.31
CA GLN A 417 10.38 -114.82 99.54
C GLN A 417 10.90 -114.82 100.99
N GLU A 418 10.99 -113.64 101.61
CA GLU A 418 11.37 -113.50 103.02
C GLU A 418 10.28 -114.00 103.96
N GLU A 419 9.01 -113.73 103.66
CA GLU A 419 7.86 -114.33 104.35
C GLU A 419 7.88 -115.86 104.26
N LEU A 420 8.18 -116.43 103.09
CA LEU A 420 8.36 -117.88 102.93
C LEU A 420 9.52 -118.44 103.76
N ARG A 421 10.66 -117.72 103.84
CA ARG A 421 11.78 -118.10 104.72
C ARG A 421 11.39 -118.06 106.19
N SER A 422 10.64 -117.04 106.62
CA SER A 422 10.11 -116.93 107.98
C SER A 422 9.13 -118.06 108.31
N LEU A 423 8.24 -118.40 107.38
CA LEU A 423 7.31 -119.53 107.58
C LEU A 423 8.06 -120.87 107.68
N ALA A 424 9.12 -121.04 106.88
CA ALA A 424 9.94 -122.24 106.90
C ALA A 424 10.69 -122.41 108.24
N THR A 425 11.23 -121.34 108.82
CA THR A 425 11.86 -121.39 110.15
C THR A 425 10.83 -121.64 111.25
N GLU A 426 9.61 -121.11 111.12
CA GLU A 426 8.51 -121.38 112.07
C GLU A 426 8.00 -122.82 111.98
N LEU A 427 7.96 -123.43 110.80
CA LEU A 427 7.68 -124.85 110.63
C LEU A 427 8.79 -125.71 111.23
N GLN A 428 10.05 -125.32 111.05
CA GLN A 428 11.20 -126.02 111.63
C GLN A 428 11.19 -125.98 113.17
N SER A 429 10.84 -124.84 113.77
CA SER A 429 10.71 -124.72 115.22
C SER A 429 9.56 -125.56 115.78
N LYS A 430 8.39 -125.56 115.11
CA LYS A 430 7.26 -126.44 115.45
C LYS A 430 7.62 -127.93 115.32
N GLY A 431 8.42 -128.29 114.32
CA GLY A 431 8.96 -129.65 114.16
C GLY A 431 9.91 -130.07 115.28
N GLN A 432 10.75 -129.15 115.80
CA GLN A 432 11.64 -129.44 116.92
C GLN A 432 10.86 -129.74 118.21
N ILE A 433 9.78 -129.00 118.48
CA ILE A 433 8.90 -129.23 119.64
C ILE A 433 8.26 -130.62 119.59
N LEU A 434 7.83 -131.07 118.41
CA LEU A 434 7.26 -132.41 118.24
C LEU A 434 8.30 -133.51 118.48
N LYS A 435 9.56 -133.29 118.09
CA LYS A 435 10.66 -134.23 118.30
C LYS A 435 11.02 -134.38 119.78
N ASP A 436 10.95 -133.31 120.55
CA ASP A 436 11.18 -133.35 122.00
C ASP A 436 10.06 -134.12 122.73
N MET A 437 8.82 -134.02 122.23
CA MET A 437 7.65 -134.73 122.74
C MET A 437 7.68 -136.25 122.46
N GLU A 438 8.36 -136.65 121.39
CA GLU A 438 8.55 -138.05 120.99
C GLU A 438 9.64 -138.76 121.82
N THR A 439 10.66 -138.04 122.29
CA THR A 439 11.72 -138.61 123.15
C THR A 439 11.29 -138.88 124.60
N HIS A 440 10.20 -138.28 125.07
CA HIS A 440 9.69 -138.48 126.42
C HIS A 440 8.86 -139.78 126.57
N ASN A 441 8.41 -140.38 125.46
CA ASN A 441 7.47 -141.51 125.47
C ASN A 441 8.09 -142.92 125.29
N GLN A 442 9.42 -143.05 125.16
CA GLN A 442 10.07 -144.36 124.92
C GLN A 442 10.86 -144.91 126.14
N GLY A 443 10.61 -144.38 127.34
CA GLY A 443 11.53 -144.49 128.47
C GLY A 443 11.51 -145.75 129.32
N LEU A 444 10.35 -146.28 129.76
CA LEU A 444 10.37 -147.29 130.84
C LEU A 444 9.19 -148.27 130.79
N GLN A 445 9.46 -149.50 130.34
CA GLN A 445 8.63 -150.70 130.50
C GLN A 445 9.54 -151.91 130.81
N ASP A 446 9.08 -152.76 131.75
CA ASP A 446 9.57 -154.07 132.27
C ASP A 446 10.62 -154.01 133.44
N GLU A 447 10.51 -154.68 134.62
CA GLU A 447 9.88 -155.96 135.07
C GLU A 447 9.42 -156.02 136.58
N ASP A 448 8.51 -156.98 136.83
CA ASP A 448 7.89 -157.67 137.99
C ASP A 448 8.30 -157.58 139.49
N GLU A 449 7.27 -157.44 140.37
CA GLU A 449 7.05 -158.24 141.61
C GLU A 449 5.61 -158.03 142.17
N ILE A 450 4.64 -158.87 141.78
CA ILE A 450 3.32 -159.00 142.42
C ILE A 450 3.11 -160.50 142.68
N LEU A 451 3.04 -160.93 143.96
CA LEU A 451 2.20 -162.05 144.47
C LEU A 451 2.54 -162.59 145.89
N SER A 452 3.14 -161.82 146.83
CA SER A 452 3.37 -162.35 148.19
C SER A 452 2.89 -161.52 149.40
N LEU A 453 2.36 -160.30 149.24
CA LEU A 453 1.87 -159.50 150.38
C LEU A 453 0.50 -158.83 150.15
N ARG A 454 -0.44 -159.57 149.53
CA ARG A 454 -1.87 -159.24 149.53
C ARG A 454 -2.60 -159.71 150.79
N GLU A 455 -1.89 -160.12 151.85
CA GLU A 455 -2.50 -160.81 152.99
C GLU A 455 -1.85 -160.48 154.36
N THR A 456 -1.14 -159.36 154.49
CA THR A 456 -0.77 -158.80 155.80
C THR A 456 -1.33 -157.38 155.97
N ILE A 457 -2.63 -157.20 155.74
CA ILE A 457 -3.58 -157.19 156.86
C ILE A 457 -3.31 -156.00 157.78
N THR A 458 -4.07 -154.94 157.54
CA THR A 458 -4.94 -154.33 158.56
C THR A 458 -4.32 -154.10 159.94
N LYS A 459 -3.08 -153.57 159.99
CA LYS A 459 -2.40 -153.30 161.27
C LYS A 459 -1.87 -151.89 161.48
N LEU A 460 -1.90 -150.99 160.50
CA LEU A 460 -1.43 -149.60 160.70
C LEU A 460 -2.43 -148.52 160.26
N GLU A 461 -3.73 -148.86 160.25
CA GLU A 461 -4.86 -147.92 160.17
C GLU A 461 -5.18 -147.21 161.50
N MET A 462 -4.25 -147.04 162.46
CA MET A 462 -4.58 -146.38 163.75
C MET A 462 -3.54 -145.42 164.33
N GLU A 463 -2.41 -145.15 163.68
CA GLU A 463 -1.40 -144.26 164.26
C GLU A 463 -1.22 -142.96 163.47
N VAL A 464 -1.78 -141.90 164.05
CA VAL A 464 -1.35 -140.48 163.99
C VAL A 464 -2.30 -139.49 163.29
N GLU A 465 -3.59 -139.61 163.60
CA GLU A 465 -4.49 -138.49 163.89
C GLU A 465 -4.07 -137.75 165.19
N LEU A 466 -2.81 -137.30 165.32
CA LEU A 466 -2.39 -136.54 166.52
C LEU A 466 -1.14 -135.66 166.42
N ARG A 467 -0.76 -135.07 165.27
CA ARG A 467 0.28 -134.01 165.25
C ARG A 467 0.01 -132.91 164.19
N VAL A 468 -1.08 -132.15 164.32
CA VAL A 468 -1.19 -130.93 165.17
C VAL A 468 -0.58 -129.71 164.49
N ASP A 469 -1.43 -128.81 164.00
CA ASP A 469 -1.80 -127.54 164.66
C ASP A 469 -0.73 -126.77 165.46
N GLN A 470 0.53 -126.80 165.02
CA GLN A 470 1.62 -126.05 165.66
C GLN A 470 2.42 -125.12 164.74
N ARG A 471 2.01 -124.89 163.48
CA ARG A 471 2.73 -123.94 162.61
C ARG A 471 2.01 -122.64 162.25
N ASN A 472 0.73 -122.48 162.61
CA ASN A 472 -0.06 -121.28 162.31
C ASN A 472 0.28 -120.01 163.14
N ALA A 473 1.49 -119.82 163.69
CA ALA A 473 1.75 -118.75 164.67
C ALA A 473 2.94 -117.81 164.40
N LEU A 474 3.67 -117.89 163.28
CA LEU A 474 4.94 -117.14 163.14
C LEU A 474 5.21 -116.38 161.83
N GLN A 475 4.21 -116.10 160.98
CA GLN A 475 4.48 -115.28 159.78
C GLN A 475 3.44 -114.21 159.44
N GLN A 476 2.64 -113.82 160.44
CA GLN A 476 1.79 -112.62 160.47
C GLN A 476 2.33 -111.54 161.45
N GLU A 477 3.58 -111.66 161.94
CA GLU A 477 4.16 -110.78 162.97
C GLU A 477 5.18 -109.73 162.44
N ILE A 478 5.31 -109.55 161.12
CA ILE A 478 6.12 -108.46 160.52
C ILE A 478 5.19 -107.51 159.72
N TYR A 479 4.12 -107.04 160.36
CA TYR A 479 3.26 -105.93 159.89
C TYR A 479 3.48 -104.62 160.68
N CYS A 480 4.26 -104.56 161.77
CA CYS A 480 4.29 -103.35 162.62
C CYS A 480 5.69 -102.88 163.10
N LEU A 481 6.73 -102.84 162.25
CA LEU A 481 7.98 -102.12 162.59
C LEU A 481 8.67 -101.48 161.37
N LYS A 482 8.04 -100.47 160.76
CA LYS A 482 8.63 -99.11 160.67
C LYS A 482 7.89 -98.17 159.73
N GLU A 483 6.71 -97.75 160.17
CA GLU A 483 6.23 -96.38 160.02
C GLU A 483 7.02 -95.36 160.87
N GLU A 484 8.08 -95.77 161.58
CA GLU A 484 8.95 -94.88 162.38
C GLU A 484 10.27 -94.52 161.68
N LEU A 485 10.17 -93.96 160.47
CA LEU A 485 11.10 -92.88 160.05
C LEU A 485 10.39 -91.83 159.18
N ASN A 486 9.09 -91.62 159.41
CA ASN A 486 8.56 -90.27 159.44
C ASN A 486 9.19 -89.55 160.65
N ASP A 487 9.49 -88.25 160.49
CA ASP A 487 9.76 -87.28 161.57
C ASP A 487 11.18 -87.00 162.09
N LEU A 488 12.25 -87.23 161.31
CA LEU A 488 13.56 -86.58 161.61
C LEU A 488 14.47 -86.61 160.37
N ASN A 489 14.45 -85.66 159.43
CA ASN A 489 15.12 -84.39 159.64
C ASN A 489 14.77 -83.38 158.53
N LYS A 490 13.58 -82.78 158.67
CA LYS A 490 13.39 -81.35 158.36
C LYS A 490 14.59 -80.56 158.90
N ASN A 491 15.04 -79.57 158.13
CA ASN A 491 15.93 -78.45 158.53
C ASN A 491 17.42 -78.59 158.22
N TYR A 492 17.81 -78.78 156.95
CA TYR A 492 19.10 -78.23 156.49
C TYR A 492 19.19 -77.69 155.06
N ARG A 493 18.08 -77.46 154.33
CA ARG A 493 18.19 -76.59 153.14
C ARG A 493 16.92 -75.89 152.63
N ALA A 494 15.97 -75.60 153.51
CA ALA A 494 15.16 -74.39 153.35
C ALA A 494 15.88 -73.27 154.12
N MET A 495 15.90 -72.05 153.55
CA MET A 495 16.49 -70.83 154.10
C MET A 495 17.95 -70.50 153.71
N LEU A 496 18.18 -70.45 152.41
CA LEU A 496 18.85 -69.34 151.72
C LEU A 496 18.11 -69.17 150.39
N ASP A 497 16.78 -69.26 150.38
CA ASP A 497 15.91 -68.09 150.50
C ASP A 497 16.37 -66.89 149.65
N GLN A 498 15.59 -66.65 148.61
CA GLN A 498 14.95 -65.37 148.37
C GLN A 498 15.88 -64.17 148.19
N VAL A 499 16.54 -64.12 147.04
CA VAL A 499 17.00 -62.96 146.24
C VAL A 499 17.34 -63.60 144.88
N GLU A 500 16.89 -63.24 143.68
CA GLU A 500 16.25 -62.05 143.10
C GLU A 500 15.64 -62.52 141.76
N GLY A 501 14.55 -61.88 141.32
CA GLY A 501 14.04 -62.07 139.97
C GLY A 501 14.94 -61.39 138.93
N VAL A 502 15.17 -62.07 137.80
CA VAL A 502 15.43 -61.58 136.43
C VAL A 502 15.91 -62.77 135.59
N ASP A 503 15.37 -62.91 134.38
CA ASP A 503 16.04 -63.31 133.13
C ASP A 503 14.93 -63.55 132.07
N LEU A 504 14.48 -62.55 131.30
CA LEU A 504 15.02 -62.03 130.02
C LEU A 504 15.37 -63.09 128.96
N LYS A 505 14.61 -63.07 127.84
CA LYS A 505 15.16 -62.99 126.46
C LYS A 505 14.10 -62.58 125.39
N PRO A 506 14.40 -61.61 124.51
CA PRO A 506 13.61 -61.22 123.34
C PRO A 506 14.28 -61.64 122.01
N GLU A 507 13.64 -62.47 121.20
CA GLU A 507 14.11 -62.89 119.86
C GLU A 507 13.01 -62.72 118.80
N CYS A 508 12.59 -61.47 118.53
CA CYS A 508 11.71 -61.14 117.41
C CYS A 508 12.05 -59.75 116.82
N PHE A 509 13.25 -59.56 116.25
CA PHE A 509 13.59 -58.40 115.40
C PHE A 509 14.68 -58.73 114.35
N GLY A 510 14.54 -59.85 113.63
CA GLY A 510 15.48 -60.27 112.57
C GLY A 510 14.93 -60.29 111.14
N LEU A 511 13.60 -60.20 110.96
CA LEU A 511 12.94 -60.34 109.65
C LEU A 511 12.61 -58.98 109.00
N SER A 512 12.11 -57.98 109.76
CA SER A 512 11.80 -56.64 109.21
C SER A 512 13.00 -55.80 108.79
N VAL A 513 14.23 -56.10 109.25
CA VAL A 513 15.45 -55.39 108.82
C VAL A 513 15.99 -55.96 107.51
N LYS A 514 15.76 -57.24 107.20
CA LYS A 514 16.18 -57.85 105.92
C LYS A 514 15.26 -57.46 104.76
N GLU A 515 13.94 -57.42 105.00
CA GLU A 515 12.98 -56.98 103.98
C GLU A 515 13.19 -55.49 103.61
N LEU A 516 13.45 -54.61 104.59
CA LEU A 516 13.78 -53.21 104.33
C LEU A 516 15.18 -53.00 103.70
N GLN A 517 16.11 -53.95 103.82
CA GLN A 517 17.45 -53.86 103.23
C GLN A 517 17.49 -54.42 101.79
N GLU A 518 16.62 -55.39 101.49
CA GLU A 518 16.38 -55.94 100.15
C GLU A 518 15.54 -54.97 99.29
N GLU A 519 14.48 -54.37 99.84
CA GLU A 519 13.73 -53.30 99.15
C GLU A 519 14.58 -52.05 98.89
N ASN A 520 15.47 -51.67 99.81
CA ASN A 520 16.36 -50.52 99.62
C ASN A 520 17.49 -50.82 98.60
N SER A 521 17.89 -52.09 98.44
CA SER A 521 18.79 -52.52 97.36
C SER A 521 18.08 -52.52 96.00
N ASN A 522 16.83 -52.99 95.93
CA ASN A 522 16.00 -52.96 94.73
C ASN A 522 15.65 -51.53 94.28
N LEU A 523 15.30 -50.63 95.21
CA LEU A 523 15.06 -49.22 94.90
C LEU A 523 16.32 -48.49 94.44
N LYS A 524 17.49 -48.85 94.97
CA LYS A 524 18.77 -48.30 94.52
C LYS A 524 19.12 -48.75 93.11
N GLU A 525 18.82 -50.01 92.76
CA GLU A 525 18.99 -50.54 91.40
C GLU A 525 18.00 -49.90 90.40
N ILE A 526 16.73 -49.72 90.77
CA ILE A 526 15.73 -49.01 89.96
C ILE A 526 16.12 -47.53 89.77
N CYS A 527 16.64 -46.88 90.81
CA CYS A 527 17.15 -45.51 90.71
C CYS A 527 18.42 -45.42 89.84
N GLN A 528 19.29 -46.43 89.87
CA GLN A 528 20.46 -46.52 89.00
C GLN A 528 20.06 -46.74 87.53
N ARG A 529 19.05 -47.60 87.29
CA ARG A 529 18.47 -47.89 85.97
C ARG A 529 17.78 -46.67 85.37
N GLY A 530 16.99 -45.95 86.17
CA GLY A 530 16.39 -44.67 85.77
C GLY A 530 17.42 -43.57 85.49
N LYS A 531 18.56 -43.57 86.19
CA LYS A 531 19.68 -42.67 85.87
C LYS A 531 20.35 -43.04 84.54
N SER A 532 20.57 -44.33 84.26
CA SER A 532 21.14 -44.76 82.98
C SER A 532 20.19 -44.52 81.79
N GLU A 533 18.88 -44.70 81.98
CA GLU A 533 17.87 -44.37 80.97
C GLU A 533 17.78 -42.87 80.70
N ASN A 534 17.86 -42.04 81.74
CA ASN A 534 17.92 -40.59 81.59
C ASN A 534 19.20 -40.12 80.86
N VAL A 535 20.34 -40.77 81.07
CA VAL A 535 21.57 -40.49 80.31
C VAL A 535 21.38 -40.86 78.83
N ALA A 536 20.78 -42.01 78.52
CA ALA A 536 20.49 -42.41 77.14
C ALA A 536 19.46 -41.48 76.45
N LEU A 537 18.49 -40.95 77.20
CA LEU A 537 17.54 -39.95 76.70
C LEU A 537 18.21 -38.59 76.46
N LEU A 538 19.14 -38.18 77.31
CA LEU A 538 19.94 -36.96 77.11
C LEU A 538 20.84 -37.08 75.87
N GLU A 539 21.48 -38.24 75.65
CA GLU A 539 22.25 -38.49 74.42
C GLU A 539 21.35 -38.47 73.16
N LYS A 540 20.13 -39.02 73.23
CA LYS A 540 19.15 -38.90 72.14
C LYS A 540 18.72 -37.46 71.88
N LEU A 541 18.51 -36.67 72.92
CA LEU A 541 18.19 -35.24 72.79
C LEU A 541 19.34 -34.46 72.15
N GLU A 542 20.58 -34.75 72.50
CA GLU A 542 21.77 -34.12 71.90
C GLU A 542 21.92 -34.48 70.40
N ILE A 543 21.62 -35.73 70.02
CA ILE A 543 21.58 -36.13 68.60
C ILE A 543 20.45 -35.39 67.87
N MET A 544 19.30 -35.22 68.50
CA MET A 544 18.16 -34.52 67.92
C MET A 544 18.45 -33.02 67.73
N GLU A 545 19.19 -32.40 68.66
CA GLU A 545 19.65 -31.02 68.58
C GLU A 545 20.63 -30.81 67.42
N LYS A 546 21.60 -31.73 67.25
CA LYS A 546 22.53 -31.74 66.09
C LYS A 546 21.80 -31.94 64.75
N LEU A 547 20.71 -32.71 64.73
CA LEU A 547 19.88 -32.88 63.54
C LEU A 547 19.07 -31.62 63.23
N LEU A 548 18.57 -30.91 64.25
CA LEU A 548 17.89 -29.63 64.08
C LEU A 548 18.83 -28.55 63.53
N GLU A 549 20.06 -28.46 64.03
CA GLU A 549 21.07 -27.55 63.48
C GLU A 549 21.39 -27.86 62.01
N LYS A 550 21.54 -29.14 61.66
CA LYS A 550 21.74 -29.56 60.26
C LYS A 550 20.55 -29.21 59.37
N ASN A 551 19.32 -29.40 59.86
CA ASN A 551 18.12 -29.01 59.11
C ASN A 551 18.06 -27.49 58.89
N ALA A 552 18.38 -26.68 59.90
CA ALA A 552 18.43 -25.22 59.75
C ALA A 552 19.49 -24.77 58.72
N LEU A 553 20.67 -25.40 58.71
CA LEU A 553 21.69 -25.12 57.70
C LEU A 553 21.27 -25.52 56.28
N LEU A 554 20.55 -26.64 56.14
CA LEU A 554 20.00 -27.08 54.85
C LEU A 554 18.89 -26.15 54.38
N GLU A 555 17.99 -25.71 55.26
CA GLU A 555 16.94 -24.72 54.94
C GLU A 555 17.52 -23.39 54.48
N ASN A 556 18.59 -22.91 55.13
CA ASN A 556 19.30 -21.70 54.70
C ASN A 556 19.95 -21.90 53.32
N SER A 557 20.64 -23.03 53.11
CA SER A 557 21.27 -23.33 51.82
C SER A 557 20.24 -23.47 50.69
N LEU A 558 19.07 -24.04 50.98
CA LEU A 558 17.95 -24.13 50.04
C LEU A 558 17.34 -22.76 49.75
N SER A 559 17.24 -21.89 50.75
CA SER A 559 16.78 -20.50 50.54
C SER A 559 17.75 -19.69 49.70
N ASP A 560 19.06 -19.84 49.92
CA ASP A 560 20.10 -19.17 49.14
C ASP A 560 20.08 -19.64 47.67
N LEU A 561 20.04 -20.96 47.44
CA LEU A 561 19.92 -21.53 46.09
C LEU A 561 18.62 -21.12 45.40
N SER A 562 17.51 -21.04 46.14
CA SER A 562 16.23 -20.54 45.66
C SER A 562 16.31 -19.08 45.21
N ALA A 563 16.95 -18.22 46.01
CA ALA A 563 17.14 -16.81 45.69
C ALA A 563 18.06 -16.61 44.46
N GLU A 564 19.12 -17.42 44.33
CA GLU A 564 19.98 -17.41 43.14
C GLU A 564 19.22 -17.88 41.89
N LEU A 565 18.40 -18.92 42.00
CA LEU A 565 17.57 -19.43 40.90
C LEU A 565 16.57 -18.37 40.42
N GLU A 566 15.89 -17.70 41.33
CA GLU A 566 14.95 -16.62 40.98
C GLU A 566 15.71 -15.42 40.38
N GLY A 567 16.90 -15.09 40.90
CA GLY A 567 17.76 -14.05 40.32
C GLY A 567 18.26 -14.36 38.90
N LEU A 568 18.60 -15.62 38.62
CA LEU A 568 18.95 -16.08 37.27
C LEU A 568 17.73 -16.10 36.35
N ARG A 569 16.56 -16.46 36.87
CA ARG A 569 15.28 -16.48 36.14
C ARG A 569 14.82 -15.08 35.76
N GLU A 570 14.94 -14.12 36.66
CA GLU A 570 14.73 -12.69 36.40
C GLU A 570 15.70 -12.21 35.32
N LYS A 571 17.01 -12.46 35.46
CA LYS A 571 18.02 -12.08 34.45
C LYS A 571 17.78 -12.70 33.08
N THR A 572 17.33 -13.95 33.02
CA THR A 572 16.99 -14.59 31.73
C THR A 572 15.71 -14.01 31.14
N LYS A 573 14.69 -13.74 31.96
CA LYS A 573 13.47 -13.03 31.49
C LYS A 573 13.78 -11.64 30.98
N THR A 574 14.53 -10.82 31.71
CA THR A 574 14.85 -9.45 31.30
C THR A 574 15.69 -9.44 30.02
N ASN A 575 16.75 -10.25 29.96
CA ASN A 575 17.57 -10.37 28.75
C ASN A 575 16.80 -10.89 27.53
N HIS A 576 15.85 -11.82 27.72
CA HIS A 576 15.01 -12.31 26.62
C HIS A 576 13.96 -11.30 26.20
N LEU A 577 13.32 -10.60 27.14
CA LEU A 577 12.35 -9.53 26.85
C LEU A 577 13.00 -8.36 26.12
N GLU A 578 14.19 -7.95 26.55
CA GLU A 578 14.93 -6.86 25.92
C GLU A 578 15.36 -7.23 24.49
N LYS A 579 15.91 -8.42 24.29
CA LYS A 579 16.23 -8.94 22.94
C LYS A 579 14.99 -9.10 22.06
N LEU A 580 13.87 -9.55 22.62
CA LEU A 580 12.60 -9.64 21.89
C LEU A 580 12.07 -8.25 21.52
N SER A 581 12.20 -7.28 22.42
CA SER A 581 11.83 -5.88 22.18
C SER A 581 12.69 -5.26 21.08
N GLU A 582 14.01 -5.43 21.12
CA GLU A 582 14.91 -4.96 20.06
C GLU A 582 14.59 -5.59 18.71
N LYS A 583 14.32 -6.91 18.69
CA LYS A 583 13.97 -7.63 17.47
C LYS A 583 12.61 -7.19 16.91
N ASN A 584 11.64 -6.90 17.79
CA ASN A 584 10.34 -6.34 17.39
C ASN A 584 10.49 -4.94 16.78
N MET A 585 11.28 -4.06 17.40
CA MET A 585 11.57 -2.73 16.86
C MET A 585 12.25 -2.81 15.48
N LEU A 586 13.20 -3.74 15.31
CA LEU A 586 13.87 -3.99 14.03
C LEU A 586 12.89 -4.49 12.95
N MET A 587 11.99 -5.41 13.32
CA MET A 587 10.95 -5.91 12.41
C MET A 587 9.96 -4.81 12.04
N GLU A 588 9.50 -4.00 13.00
CA GLU A 588 8.60 -2.87 12.74
C GLU A 588 9.21 -1.85 11.79
N ASN A 589 10.48 -1.49 11.98
CA ASN A 589 11.18 -0.58 11.09
C ASN A 589 11.29 -1.15 9.68
N SER A 590 11.69 -2.42 9.55
CA SER A 590 11.78 -3.09 8.24
C SER A 590 10.43 -3.17 7.54
N LEU A 591 9.33 -3.34 8.30
CA LEU A 591 7.96 -3.38 7.79
C LEU A 591 7.48 -1.99 7.36
N SER A 592 7.87 -0.95 8.10
CA SER A 592 7.66 0.46 7.73
C SER A 592 8.37 0.80 6.42
N ASP A 593 9.63 0.38 6.28
CA ASP A 593 10.43 0.61 5.06
C ASP A 593 9.81 -0.11 3.86
N ALA A 594 9.44 -1.38 4.01
CA ALA A 594 8.75 -2.13 2.96
C ALA A 594 7.39 -1.51 2.57
N ASN A 595 6.65 -0.96 3.53
CA ASN A 595 5.40 -0.23 3.24
C ASN A 595 5.66 1.07 2.47
N ALA A 596 6.72 1.81 2.80
CA ALA A 596 7.10 3.01 2.05
C ALA A 596 7.49 2.67 0.60
N GLU A 597 8.21 1.57 0.38
CA GLU A 597 8.51 1.06 -0.96
C GLU A 597 7.26 0.65 -1.72
N LEU A 598 6.32 -0.04 -1.08
CA LEU A 598 5.04 -0.43 -1.68
C LEU A 598 4.22 0.79 -2.13
N GLU A 599 4.15 1.85 -1.31
CA GLU A 599 3.47 3.07 -1.75
C GLU A 599 4.22 3.82 -2.86
N GLY A 600 5.56 3.75 -2.87
CA GLY A 600 6.37 4.22 -3.99
C GLY A 600 6.07 3.47 -5.30
N LEU A 601 5.87 2.15 -5.23
CA LEU A 601 5.48 1.34 -6.39
C LEU A 601 4.04 1.62 -6.82
N ARG A 602 3.14 1.83 -5.87
CA ARG A 602 1.73 2.13 -6.15
C ARG A 602 1.56 3.44 -6.91
N THR A 603 2.23 4.50 -6.44
CA THR A 603 2.22 5.80 -7.13
C THR A 603 2.81 5.72 -8.54
N ARG A 604 3.88 4.93 -8.73
CA ARG A 604 4.43 4.66 -10.07
C ARG A 604 3.45 3.92 -10.99
N LEU A 605 2.70 2.97 -10.45
CA LEU A 605 1.67 2.24 -11.20
C LEU A 605 0.55 3.19 -11.66
N GLU A 606 0.02 4.01 -10.75
CA GLU A 606 -1.01 5.00 -11.05
C GLU A 606 -0.55 5.98 -12.15
N ASP A 607 0.71 6.39 -12.12
CA ASP A 607 1.29 7.29 -13.11
C ASP A 607 1.47 6.62 -14.49
N LEU A 608 1.73 5.30 -14.51
CA LEU A 608 1.86 4.50 -15.73
C LEU A 608 0.49 4.21 -16.36
N GLU A 609 -0.53 3.94 -15.54
CA GLU A 609 -1.92 3.81 -15.97
C GLU A 609 -2.42 5.10 -16.62
N ARG A 610 -2.17 6.26 -16.00
CA ARG A 610 -2.51 7.57 -16.58
C ARG A 610 -1.85 7.79 -17.94
N ARG A 611 -0.56 7.46 -18.07
CA ARG A 611 0.15 7.56 -19.36
C ARG A 611 -0.44 6.63 -20.42
N TYR A 612 -0.87 5.44 -20.03
CA TYR A 612 -1.50 4.49 -20.93
C TYR A 612 -2.84 5.02 -21.45
N THR A 613 -3.68 5.56 -20.56
CA THR A 613 -4.95 6.19 -20.95
C THR A 613 -4.76 7.40 -21.87
N GLU A 614 -3.76 8.24 -21.60
CA GLU A 614 -3.42 9.37 -22.48
C GLU A 614 -2.95 8.90 -23.87
N LEU A 615 -2.24 7.77 -23.93
CA LEU A 615 -1.79 7.18 -25.18
C LEU A 615 -2.97 6.61 -25.98
N GLU A 616 -3.88 5.91 -25.32
CA GLU A 616 -5.12 5.40 -25.92
C GLU A 616 -5.97 6.53 -26.52
N GLU A 617 -6.14 7.65 -25.80
CA GLU A 617 -6.86 8.81 -26.31
C GLU A 617 -6.18 9.42 -27.55
N LYS A 618 -4.84 9.50 -27.56
CA LYS A 618 -4.07 9.96 -28.72
C LYS A 618 -4.23 9.04 -29.93
N TYR A 619 -4.17 7.72 -29.72
CA TYR A 619 -4.39 6.74 -30.80
C TYR A 619 -5.80 6.84 -31.36
N PHE A 620 -6.81 6.99 -30.51
CA PHE A 620 -8.18 7.20 -30.94
C PHE A 620 -8.35 8.48 -31.76
N GLY A 621 -7.69 9.58 -31.35
CA GLY A 621 -7.66 10.82 -32.11
C GLY A 621 -7.03 10.67 -33.50
N LEU A 622 -5.85 10.02 -33.57
CA LEU A 622 -5.16 9.74 -34.82
C LEU A 622 -5.98 8.84 -35.76
N GLU A 623 -6.67 7.83 -35.24
CA GLU A 623 -7.51 6.95 -36.05
C GLU A 623 -8.68 7.74 -36.67
N LYS A 624 -9.31 8.66 -35.93
CA LYS A 624 -10.33 9.56 -36.49
C LYS A 624 -9.80 10.51 -37.57
N GLU A 625 -8.60 11.06 -37.38
CA GLU A 625 -7.96 11.90 -38.41
C GLU A 625 -7.64 11.09 -39.67
N LYS A 626 -7.14 9.86 -39.50
CA LYS A 626 -6.92 8.92 -40.61
C LYS A 626 -8.21 8.59 -41.35
N GLU A 627 -9.31 8.31 -40.66
CA GLU A 627 -10.62 8.10 -41.29
C GLU A 627 -11.11 9.35 -42.04
N SER A 628 -10.97 10.54 -41.46
CA SER A 628 -11.38 11.79 -42.11
C SER A 628 -10.54 12.09 -43.36
N THR A 629 -9.24 11.84 -43.32
CA THR A 629 -8.36 12.04 -44.48
C THR A 629 -8.65 11.02 -45.57
N LEU A 630 -8.96 9.77 -45.20
CA LEU A 630 -9.36 8.74 -46.15
C LEU A 630 -10.67 9.10 -46.86
N CYS A 631 -11.70 9.56 -46.13
CA CYS A 631 -12.93 10.10 -46.74
C CYS A 631 -12.63 11.24 -47.72
N LYS A 632 -11.70 12.15 -47.37
CA LYS A 632 -11.33 13.26 -48.25
C LYS A 632 -10.63 12.79 -49.53
N VAL A 633 -9.77 11.78 -49.42
CA VAL A 633 -9.11 11.15 -50.57
C VAL A 633 -10.14 10.48 -51.48
N GLU A 634 -11.10 9.76 -50.91
CA GLU A 634 -12.20 9.15 -51.68
C GLU A 634 -13.04 10.19 -52.43
N GLU A 635 -13.42 11.31 -51.79
CA GLU A 635 -14.12 12.41 -52.44
C GLU A 635 -13.34 13.02 -53.62
N LEU A 636 -12.03 13.24 -53.42
CA LEU A 636 -11.15 13.75 -54.47
C LEU A 636 -10.99 12.73 -55.61
N GLN A 637 -10.94 11.44 -55.29
CA GLN A 637 -10.86 10.38 -56.29
C GLN A 637 -12.12 10.33 -57.15
N VAL A 638 -13.31 10.43 -56.55
CA VAL A 638 -14.59 10.51 -57.28
C VAL A 638 -14.64 11.76 -58.17
N SER A 639 -14.18 12.90 -57.67
CA SER A 639 -14.15 14.16 -58.43
C SER A 639 -13.20 14.07 -59.64
N LEU A 640 -12.02 13.46 -59.45
CA LEU A 640 -11.06 13.23 -60.53
C LEU A 640 -11.60 12.25 -61.59
N GLU A 641 -12.30 11.20 -61.17
CA GLU A 641 -12.94 10.26 -62.10
C GLU A 641 -14.06 10.93 -62.91
N ALA A 642 -14.87 11.79 -62.28
CA ALA A 642 -15.88 12.58 -62.96
C ALA A 642 -15.28 13.53 -64.00
N GLU A 643 -14.20 14.24 -63.66
CA GLU A 643 -13.51 15.15 -64.58
C GLU A 643 -12.89 14.38 -65.76
N LYS A 644 -12.26 13.23 -65.51
CA LYS A 644 -11.74 12.35 -66.58
C LYS A 644 -12.85 11.89 -67.52
N LEU A 645 -14.03 11.56 -66.99
CA LEU A 645 -15.18 11.16 -67.80
C LEU A 645 -15.70 12.34 -68.65
N GLU A 646 -15.79 13.55 -68.08
CA GLU A 646 -16.16 14.76 -68.82
C GLU A 646 -15.18 15.08 -69.93
N GLN A 647 -13.87 15.00 -69.66
CA GLN A 647 -12.83 15.20 -70.67
C GLN A 647 -12.91 14.17 -71.80
N ALA A 648 -13.13 12.88 -71.46
CA ALA A 648 -13.33 11.83 -72.46
C ALA A 648 -14.58 12.07 -73.31
N ASN A 649 -15.70 12.46 -72.69
CA ASN A 649 -16.94 12.80 -73.39
C ASN A 649 -16.75 14.01 -74.31
N PHE A 650 -16.07 15.05 -73.85
CA PHE A 650 -15.75 16.23 -74.66
C PHE A 650 -14.85 15.87 -75.85
N ALA A 651 -13.83 15.05 -75.64
CA ALA A 651 -12.97 14.56 -76.71
C ALA A 651 -13.78 13.81 -77.78
N GLN A 652 -14.63 12.85 -77.39
CA GLN A 652 -15.51 12.12 -78.31
C GLN A 652 -16.50 13.03 -79.05
N LEU A 653 -17.13 13.99 -78.36
CA LEU A 653 -18.04 14.95 -78.99
C LEU A 653 -17.30 15.83 -80.02
N SER A 654 -16.08 16.25 -79.69
CA SER A 654 -15.26 17.06 -80.60
C SER A 654 -14.82 16.26 -81.83
N GLU A 655 -14.44 15.00 -81.67
CA GLU A 655 -14.08 14.09 -82.77
C GLU A 655 -15.27 13.82 -83.69
N THR A 656 -16.45 13.52 -83.12
CA THR A 656 -17.67 13.31 -83.90
C THR A 656 -18.10 14.57 -84.65
N ARG A 657 -18.01 15.75 -84.02
CA ARG A 657 -18.29 17.03 -84.69
C ARG A 657 -17.31 17.30 -85.83
N LEU A 658 -16.01 17.07 -85.62
CA LEU A 658 -15.00 17.21 -86.66
C LEU A 658 -15.24 16.23 -87.82
N ALA A 659 -15.62 14.99 -87.54
CA ALA A 659 -15.98 14.00 -88.56
C ALA A 659 -17.23 14.43 -89.36
N GLY A 660 -18.23 15.00 -88.69
CA GLY A 660 -19.42 15.59 -89.32
C GLY A 660 -19.07 16.75 -90.24
N MET A 661 -18.33 17.75 -89.74
CA MET A 661 -17.87 18.89 -90.55
C MET A 661 -17.00 18.46 -91.72
N LYS A 662 -16.13 17.45 -91.52
CA LYS A 662 -15.31 16.88 -92.60
C LYS A 662 -16.18 16.24 -93.69
N SER A 663 -17.26 15.56 -93.31
CA SER A 663 -18.22 14.98 -94.26
C SER A 663 -19.01 16.06 -95.02
N GLU A 664 -19.40 17.13 -94.34
CA GLU A 664 -20.11 18.27 -94.93
C GLU A 664 -19.21 19.06 -95.92
N ILE A 665 -17.94 19.30 -95.57
CA ILE A 665 -16.94 19.85 -96.48
C ILE A 665 -16.80 18.94 -97.71
N HIS A 666 -16.77 17.62 -97.51
CA HIS A 666 -16.65 16.67 -98.61
C HIS A 666 -17.88 16.71 -99.54
N LEU A 667 -19.09 16.88 -98.99
CA LEU A 667 -20.32 17.04 -99.75
C LEU A 667 -20.32 18.35 -100.56
N LEU A 668 -19.99 19.47 -99.93
CA LEU A 668 -19.89 20.78 -100.60
C LEU A 668 -18.82 20.79 -101.70
N GLN A 669 -17.72 20.05 -101.52
CA GLN A 669 -16.71 19.86 -102.56
C GLN A 669 -17.26 19.07 -103.76
N VAL A 670 -18.12 18.07 -103.53
CA VAL A 670 -18.80 17.31 -104.60
C VAL A 670 -19.86 18.16 -105.30
N GLU A 671 -20.68 18.91 -104.55
CA GLU A 671 -21.69 19.82 -105.11
C GLU A 671 -21.07 21.00 -105.88
N GLY A 672 -19.94 21.53 -105.39
CA GLY A 672 -19.14 22.53 -106.10
C GLY A 672 -18.49 21.98 -107.37
N ALA A 673 -18.15 20.69 -107.40
CA ALA A 673 -17.70 20.02 -108.62
C ALA A 673 -18.87 19.84 -109.62
N GLY A 674 -20.06 19.45 -109.17
CA GLY A 674 -21.26 19.37 -110.01
C GLY A 674 -21.75 20.72 -110.54
N SER A 675 -21.55 21.80 -109.78
CA SER A 675 -21.89 23.17 -110.21
C SER A 675 -20.89 23.73 -111.22
N LYS A 676 -19.63 23.27 -111.20
CA LYS A 676 -18.63 23.58 -112.24
C LYS A 676 -18.91 22.87 -113.55
N GLU A 677 -19.58 21.72 -113.55
CA GLU A 677 -20.05 21.06 -114.77
C GLU A 677 -21.23 21.81 -115.43
N PHE A 678 -22.08 22.49 -114.65
CA PHE A 678 -23.20 23.29 -115.18
C PHE A 678 -22.83 24.67 -115.72
N LEU A 679 -21.68 25.26 -115.31
CA LEU A 679 -21.20 26.55 -115.85
C LEU A 679 -20.23 26.38 -117.04
N SER A 680 -20.08 25.18 -117.58
CA SER A 680 -19.30 24.89 -118.80
C SER A 680 -20.17 24.58 -120.03
N VAL A 681 -21.50 24.76 -119.93
CA VAL A 681 -22.42 24.66 -121.06
C VAL A 681 -23.37 25.86 -121.06
N ASP A 682 -22.86 27.00 -121.53
CA ASP A 682 -23.53 27.95 -122.45
C ASP A 682 -22.61 29.13 -122.79
#